data_AF-Q7Z2K6-F1
#
_entry.id   AF-Q7Z2K6-F1
#
_cell.length_a   1.000
_cell.length_b   1.000
_cell.length_c   1.000
_cell.angle_alpha   90.00
_cell.angle_beta   90.00
_cell.angle_gamma   90.00
#
_symmetry.space_group_name_H-M   'P 1'
#
loop_
_entity.id
_entity.type
_entity.pdbx_description
1 polymer ?
#
loop_
_entity_poly.entity_id
_entity_poly.type
_entity_poly.pdbx_seq_one_letter_code
_entity_poly.pdbx_strand_id
1 'polypeptide(L)'
;MEWGSESAAVRRHRVGVERREGAAAAPPPEREARAQEPLVDGCSGGGRTRKRSPGGSGGASRGAGTGLSEVRAALGLALYLIALRTLVQLSLQQLVLRGAAGHRGEFDALQARDYLEHITSIGPRTTGSPENEILTVHYLLEQIKLIEVQSNSLHKISVDVQRPTGSFSIDFLGGFTSYYDNITNVVVKLEPRDGAQHAVLANCHFDSVANSPGASDDAVSCSVMLEVLRVLSTSSEALHHAVIFLFNGAEENVLQASHGFITQHPWASLIRAFINLEAAGVGGKELVFQTGPENPWLVQAYVSAAKHPFASVVAQEVFQSGIIPSDTDFRIYRDFGNIPGIDLAFIENGYIYHTKYDTADRILTDSIQRAGDNILAVLKHLATSDMLAAASKYRHGNMVFFDVLGLFVIAYPSRIGSIINYMVVMGVVLYLGKKFLQPKHKTGNYKKDFLCGLGITLISWFTSLVTVLIIAVFISLIGQSLSWYNHFYVSVCLYGTATVAKIILIHTLAKRFYYMNASAQYLGEVFFDISLFVHCCFLVTLTYQGLCSAFISAVWVAFPLLTKLCVHKDFKQHGAQGKFIAFYLLGMFIPYLYALYLIWAVFEMFTPILGRSGSEIPPDVVLASILAGCTMILSSYFINFIYLAKSTKKTMLTLTLVCAITFLLVCSGTFFPYSSNPANPKPKRVFLQHMTRTFHDLEGNAVKRDSGIWINGFDYTGISHITPHIPEINDSIRAHCEENAPLCGFPWYLPVHFLIRKNWYLPAPEVSPRNPPHFRLISKEQTPWDSIKLTFEATGPSHMSFYVRAHKGSTLSQWSLGNGTPVTSKGGDYFVFYSHGLQASAWQFWIEVQVSEEHPEGMVTVAIAAHYLSGEDKRSPQLDALKEKFPDWTFPSAWVCTYDLFVF
;
A
#
# COMPACT_ATOMS: atom_id res chain seq x y z
N MET A 1 -19.57 33.98 -16.73
CA MET A 1 -19.86 33.63 -15.33
C MET A 1 -19.33 32.24 -15.10
N GLU A 2 -18.35 32.10 -14.23
CA GLU A 2 -17.57 30.88 -14.03
C GLU A 2 -18.45 29.67 -13.70
N TRP A 3 -18.32 28.62 -14.53
CA TRP A 3 -18.83 27.29 -14.23
C TRP A 3 -17.70 26.49 -13.58
N GLY A 4 -17.46 26.73 -12.29
CA GLY A 4 -16.57 25.91 -11.49
C GLY A 4 -17.30 24.64 -11.04
N SER A 5 -17.21 23.57 -11.82
CA SER A 5 -17.63 22.23 -11.39
C SER A 5 -16.55 21.65 -10.46
N GLU A 6 -16.61 22.00 -9.18
CA GLU A 6 -15.76 21.35 -8.17
C GLU A 6 -16.17 19.88 -8.00
N SER A 7 -15.22 18.98 -8.25
CA SER A 7 -15.41 17.54 -8.12
C SER A 7 -15.64 17.15 -6.65
N ALA A 8 -16.46 16.13 -6.42
CA ALA A 8 -16.91 15.69 -5.10
C ALA A 8 -15.78 15.18 -4.17
N ALA A 9 -14.51 15.17 -4.62
CA ALA A 9 -13.36 14.79 -3.79
C ALA A 9 -12.98 15.87 -2.75
N VAL A 10 -13.33 17.14 -2.96
CA VAL A 10 -12.96 18.24 -2.03
C VAL A 10 -13.99 18.44 -0.90
N ARG A 11 -15.07 17.66 -0.85
CA ARG A 11 -16.14 17.84 0.17
C ARG A 11 -15.86 17.30 1.56
N ARG A 12 -14.65 16.78 1.85
CA ARG A 12 -14.28 16.37 3.22
C ARG A 12 -13.15 17.27 3.74
N HIS A 13 -13.49 18.47 4.21
CA HIS A 13 -12.85 19.18 5.33
C HIS A 13 -13.37 20.63 5.43
N ARG A 14 -14.66 20.79 5.74
CA ARG A 14 -15.21 22.05 6.30
C ARG A 14 -16.30 21.71 7.32
N VAL A 15 -15.90 21.33 8.52
CA VAL A 15 -16.73 21.49 9.72
C VAL A 15 -15.85 22.15 10.77
N GLY A 16 -16.25 23.37 11.13
CA GLY A 16 -15.48 24.29 11.95
C GLY A 16 -15.34 23.87 13.41
N VAL A 17 -14.22 24.31 13.98
CA VAL A 17 -14.13 25.19 15.15
C VAL A 17 -15.43 25.33 15.95
N GLU A 18 -15.45 24.84 17.19
CA GLU A 18 -15.50 25.69 18.40
C GLU A 18 -15.40 24.88 19.69
N ARG A 19 -14.66 25.47 20.63
CA ARG A 19 -14.44 25.06 22.02
C ARG A 19 -15.75 24.86 22.79
N ARG A 20 -15.73 23.92 23.73
CA ARG A 20 -16.20 24.16 25.11
C ARG A 20 -15.61 23.12 26.07
N GLU A 21 -14.69 23.59 26.90
CA GLU A 21 -14.28 22.95 28.14
C GLU A 21 -15.52 22.82 29.05
N GLY A 22 -15.76 21.61 29.56
CA GLY A 22 -16.80 21.30 30.53
C GLY A 22 -16.20 20.43 31.62
N ALA A 23 -16.16 20.99 32.83
CA ALA A 23 -15.43 20.52 34.00
C ALA A 23 -15.79 19.10 34.46
N ALA A 24 -14.77 18.46 35.04
CA ALA A 24 -14.84 17.21 35.78
C ALA A 24 -15.85 17.29 36.94
N ALA A 25 -16.77 16.32 37.01
CA ALA A 25 -17.60 16.08 38.18
C ALA A 25 -17.04 14.87 38.95
N ALA A 26 -16.52 15.15 40.15
CA ALA A 26 -16.11 14.18 41.17
C ALA A 26 -17.34 13.55 41.88
N PRO A 27 -17.17 12.39 42.54
CA PRO A 27 -18.27 11.45 42.82
C PRO A 27 -18.95 11.65 44.18
N PRO A 28 -20.19 11.14 44.40
CA PRO A 28 -20.88 11.18 45.69
C PRO A 28 -20.66 9.92 46.55
N PRO A 29 -21.02 9.97 47.84
CA PRO A 29 -20.14 9.47 48.90
C PRO A 29 -20.50 8.10 49.48
N GLU A 30 -19.49 7.59 50.18
CA GLU A 30 -19.50 6.49 51.13
C GLU A 30 -20.66 6.59 52.14
N ARG A 31 -21.30 5.45 52.38
CA ARG A 31 -22.06 5.17 53.59
C ARG A 31 -21.40 4.00 54.30
N GLU A 32 -20.61 4.33 55.31
CA GLU A 32 -20.28 3.44 56.42
C GLU A 32 -21.56 3.04 57.16
N ALA A 33 -21.71 1.75 57.48
CA ALA A 33 -22.16 1.31 58.80
C ALA A 33 -22.07 -0.21 58.97
N ARG A 34 -21.19 -0.57 59.90
CA ARG A 34 -21.31 -1.64 60.92
C ARG A 34 -21.09 -3.10 60.52
N ALA A 35 -19.93 -3.55 60.99
CA ALA A 35 -19.63 -4.88 61.47
C ALA A 35 -20.71 -5.47 62.39
N GLN A 36 -21.03 -6.75 62.17
CA GLN A 36 -21.40 -7.70 63.21
C GLN A 36 -20.68 -9.03 62.93
N GLU A 37 -20.06 -9.51 64.00
CA GLU A 37 -19.25 -10.71 64.16
C GLU A 37 -20.08 -12.02 64.24
N PRO A 38 -19.45 -13.22 64.32
CA PRO A 38 -19.88 -14.40 63.60
C PRO A 38 -20.73 -15.38 64.42
N LEU A 39 -21.48 -16.23 63.73
CA LEU A 39 -22.05 -17.44 64.30
C LEU A 39 -21.57 -18.69 63.55
N VAL A 40 -21.03 -19.57 64.38
CA VAL A 40 -20.42 -20.87 64.17
C VAL A 40 -21.50 -21.95 64.16
N ASP A 41 -21.23 -23.00 63.39
CA ASP A 41 -21.72 -24.39 63.45
C ASP A 41 -23.21 -24.72 63.54
N GLY A 42 -23.63 -25.66 62.69
CA GLY A 42 -24.89 -26.35 62.89
C GLY A 42 -25.34 -27.26 61.75
N CYS A 43 -24.83 -28.49 61.76
CA CYS A 43 -25.61 -29.71 61.60
C CYS A 43 -26.45 -29.95 60.32
N SER A 44 -25.95 -30.92 59.55
CA SER A 44 -26.63 -32.20 59.25
C SER A 44 -28.11 -32.23 58.89
N GLY A 45 -28.37 -32.85 57.73
CA GLY A 45 -29.40 -33.89 57.63
C GLY A 45 -30.71 -33.47 56.99
N GLY A 46 -31.26 -34.37 56.16
CA GLY A 46 -32.66 -34.33 55.78
C GLY A 46 -32.89 -34.44 54.28
N GLY A 47 -32.94 -35.67 53.79
CA GLY A 47 -33.17 -35.95 52.38
C GLY A 47 -34.57 -35.60 51.88
N ARG A 48 -34.72 -35.72 50.56
CA ARG A 48 -35.98 -36.08 49.90
C ARG A 48 -35.65 -36.64 48.51
N THR A 49 -35.30 -37.93 48.49
CA THR A 49 -35.24 -38.77 47.29
C THR A 49 -36.65 -38.92 46.72
N ARG A 50 -36.91 -38.25 45.60
CA ARG A 50 -38.18 -38.30 44.88
C ARG A 50 -38.20 -39.58 44.01
N LYS A 51 -38.81 -40.65 44.53
CA LYS A 51 -39.19 -41.85 43.78
C LYS A 51 -40.05 -41.45 42.57
N ARG A 52 -39.64 -41.84 41.35
CA ARG A 52 -40.52 -41.95 40.18
C ARG A 52 -40.54 -43.42 39.75
N SER A 53 -41.74 -43.99 39.79
CA SER A 53 -42.09 -45.36 39.46
C SER A 53 -41.88 -45.69 37.97
N PRO A 54 -41.73 -47.00 37.62
CA PRO A 54 -41.47 -47.47 36.28
C PRO A 54 -42.77 -47.80 35.52
N GLY A 55 -42.76 -47.64 34.19
CA GLY A 55 -43.83 -48.15 33.33
C GLY A 55 -44.18 -47.17 32.21
N GLY A 56 -43.78 -47.50 30.99
CA GLY A 56 -44.09 -46.70 29.80
C GLY A 56 -43.18 -47.05 28.64
N SER A 57 -43.30 -48.28 28.13
CA SER A 57 -42.75 -48.74 26.87
C SER A 57 -43.39 -47.97 25.71
N GLY A 58 -42.91 -46.75 25.46
CA GLY A 58 -43.20 -45.97 24.27
C GLY A 58 -41.96 -45.96 23.39
N GLY A 59 -42.01 -46.64 22.25
CA GLY A 59 -40.97 -46.64 21.23
C GLY A 59 -40.76 -45.25 20.64
N ALA A 60 -40.02 -44.40 21.34
CA ALA A 60 -39.41 -43.22 20.75
C ALA A 60 -38.09 -43.66 20.15
N SER A 61 -38.09 -43.82 18.83
CA SER A 61 -36.91 -43.81 17.96
C SER A 61 -35.81 -42.95 18.58
N ARG A 62 -34.81 -43.61 19.18
CA ARG A 62 -33.55 -42.99 19.58
C ARG A 62 -32.89 -42.56 18.28
N GLY A 63 -33.11 -41.30 17.87
CA GLY A 63 -32.40 -40.70 16.74
C GLY A 63 -30.91 -40.97 16.91
N ALA A 64 -30.38 -41.85 16.07
CA ALA A 64 -28.98 -42.23 16.04
C ALA A 64 -28.13 -40.95 16.01
N GLY A 65 -27.20 -40.81 16.97
CA GLY A 65 -26.51 -39.57 17.28
C GLY A 65 -25.74 -38.96 16.10
N THR A 66 -26.36 -37.98 15.43
CA THR A 66 -25.94 -37.30 14.18
C THR A 66 -24.78 -36.30 14.31
N GLY A 67 -24.05 -36.28 15.43
CA GLY A 67 -23.00 -35.28 15.62
C GLY A 67 -21.66 -35.66 14.98
N LEU A 68 -21.06 -34.69 14.27
CA LEU A 68 -19.78 -34.82 13.56
C LEU A 68 -18.61 -35.07 14.54
N SER A 69 -17.69 -35.97 14.18
CA SER A 69 -16.45 -36.19 14.94
C SER A 69 -15.53 -34.98 14.82
N GLU A 70 -15.20 -34.35 15.95
CA GLU A 70 -14.38 -33.13 16.03
C GLU A 70 -13.05 -33.28 15.28
N VAL A 71 -12.31 -34.38 15.52
CA VAL A 71 -10.99 -34.61 14.91
C VAL A 71 -11.08 -34.76 13.40
N ARG A 72 -12.07 -35.54 12.91
CA ARG A 72 -12.26 -35.73 11.47
C ARG A 72 -12.70 -34.45 10.78
N ALA A 73 -13.54 -33.66 11.44
CA ALA A 73 -14.00 -32.36 10.93
C ALA A 73 -12.85 -31.36 10.80
N ALA A 74 -12.05 -31.21 11.87
CA ALA A 74 -10.91 -30.30 11.89
C ALA A 74 -9.85 -30.71 10.86
N LEU A 75 -9.55 -32.01 10.75
CA LEU A 75 -8.60 -32.52 9.76
C LEU A 75 -9.12 -32.32 8.33
N GLY A 76 -10.40 -32.62 8.06
CA GLY A 76 -11.01 -32.41 6.75
C GLY A 76 -11.01 -30.94 6.32
N LEU A 77 -11.31 -30.04 7.26
CA LEU A 77 -11.25 -28.59 7.01
C LEU A 77 -9.81 -28.12 6.78
N ALA A 78 -8.85 -28.60 7.56
CA ALA A 78 -7.44 -28.27 7.37
C ALA A 78 -6.95 -28.72 5.98
N LEU A 79 -7.26 -29.95 5.57
CA LEU A 79 -6.93 -30.46 4.24
C LEU A 79 -7.59 -29.64 3.12
N TYR A 80 -8.85 -29.25 3.29
CA TYR A 80 -9.56 -28.39 2.35
C TYR A 80 -8.85 -27.02 2.19
N LEU A 81 -8.54 -26.34 3.29
CA LEU A 81 -7.86 -25.05 3.26
C LEU A 81 -6.43 -25.16 2.72
N ILE A 82 -5.70 -26.24 3.02
CA ILE A 82 -4.38 -26.51 2.46
C ILE A 82 -4.49 -26.72 0.95
N ALA A 83 -5.46 -27.49 0.46
CA ALA A 83 -5.66 -27.70 -0.97
C ALA A 83 -5.96 -26.38 -1.71
N LEU A 84 -6.84 -25.54 -1.16
CA LEU A 84 -7.12 -24.21 -1.71
C LEU A 84 -5.87 -23.32 -1.72
N ARG A 85 -5.12 -23.31 -0.62
CA ARG A 85 -3.85 -22.56 -0.54
C ARG A 85 -2.86 -23.05 -1.58
N THR A 86 -2.74 -24.36 -1.79
CA THR A 86 -1.87 -24.92 -2.82
C THR A 86 -2.31 -24.49 -4.22
N LEU A 87 -3.62 -24.49 -4.52
CA LEU A 87 -4.12 -24.00 -5.81
C LEU A 87 -3.81 -22.52 -6.04
N VAL A 88 -3.99 -21.68 -5.02
CA VAL A 88 -3.60 -20.26 -5.06
C VAL A 88 -2.10 -20.13 -5.31
N GLN A 89 -1.27 -20.86 -4.56
CA GLN A 89 0.18 -20.84 -4.72
C GLN A 89 0.62 -21.26 -6.14
N LEU A 90 0.02 -22.30 -6.69
CA LEU A 90 0.30 -22.77 -8.05
C LEU A 90 -0.09 -21.73 -9.09
N SER A 91 -1.25 -21.07 -8.91
CA SER A 91 -1.66 -19.96 -9.78
C SER A 91 -0.65 -18.81 -9.74
N LEU A 92 -0.15 -18.45 -8.56
CA LEU A 92 0.81 -17.36 -8.40
C LEU A 92 2.18 -17.69 -9.01
N GLN A 93 2.67 -18.92 -8.80
CA GLN A 93 3.93 -19.40 -9.39
C GLN A 93 3.88 -19.55 -10.92
N GLN A 94 2.68 -19.70 -11.49
CA GLN A 94 2.51 -19.77 -12.93
C GLN A 94 2.53 -18.36 -13.54
N LEU A 95 3.71 -17.94 -13.98
CA LEU A 95 3.94 -16.62 -14.59
C LEU A 95 3.60 -16.61 -16.08
N VAL A 96 4.02 -17.63 -16.83
CA VAL A 96 3.79 -17.73 -18.28
C VAL A 96 2.99 -18.98 -18.61
N LEU A 97 2.00 -18.87 -19.49
CA LEU A 97 1.30 -20.02 -20.07
C LEU A 97 2.24 -20.72 -21.07
N ARG A 98 2.50 -22.02 -20.90
CA ARG A 98 3.37 -22.82 -21.81
C ARG A 98 2.88 -22.66 -23.26
N GLY A 99 3.68 -22.06 -24.14
CA GLY A 99 3.39 -22.08 -25.58
C GLY A 99 3.98 -20.99 -26.48
N ALA A 100 4.62 -19.93 -25.97
CA ALA A 100 5.05 -18.81 -26.81
C ALA A 100 6.48 -18.36 -26.47
N ALA A 101 7.48 -19.04 -27.04
CA ALA A 101 8.84 -18.53 -27.06
C ALA A 101 9.49 -18.90 -28.40
N GLY A 102 10.02 -17.91 -29.10
CA GLY A 102 10.97 -18.10 -30.19
C GLY A 102 10.50 -17.79 -31.61
N HIS A 103 9.30 -17.22 -31.83
CA HIS A 103 8.92 -16.76 -33.18
C HIS A 103 9.33 -15.30 -33.42
N ARG A 104 9.81 -15.00 -34.65
CA ARG A 104 10.01 -13.61 -35.09
C ARG A 104 8.69 -12.83 -34.96
N GLY A 105 8.68 -11.78 -34.14
CA GLY A 105 7.51 -10.92 -33.89
C GLY A 105 6.89 -11.07 -32.49
N GLU A 106 7.43 -11.94 -31.64
CA GLU A 106 7.08 -12.02 -30.22
C GLU A 106 8.11 -11.26 -29.35
N PHE A 107 7.72 -10.95 -28.12
CA PHE A 107 8.60 -10.33 -27.12
C PHE A 107 9.69 -11.32 -26.67
N ASP A 108 10.96 -10.88 -26.66
CA ASP A 108 12.10 -11.68 -26.20
C ASP A 108 12.60 -11.22 -24.82
N ALA A 109 12.25 -11.98 -23.77
CA ALA A 109 12.70 -11.68 -22.42
C ALA A 109 14.21 -11.83 -22.20
N LEU A 110 14.94 -12.60 -23.02
CA LEU A 110 16.39 -12.69 -22.91
C LEU A 110 17.05 -11.40 -23.40
N GLN A 111 16.55 -10.84 -24.50
CA GLN A 111 17.03 -9.55 -24.98
C GLN A 111 16.73 -8.42 -23.99
N ALA A 112 15.52 -8.40 -23.41
CA ALA A 112 15.17 -7.46 -22.34
C ALA A 112 16.04 -7.68 -21.08
N ARG A 113 16.40 -8.93 -20.77
CA ARG A 113 17.30 -9.24 -19.67
C ARG A 113 18.70 -8.63 -19.88
N ASP A 114 19.25 -8.73 -21.09
CA ASP A 114 20.54 -8.14 -21.42
C ASP A 114 20.53 -6.60 -21.24
N TYR A 115 19.43 -5.95 -21.66
CA TYR A 115 19.25 -4.51 -21.42
C TYR A 115 19.25 -4.19 -19.92
N LEU A 116 18.51 -4.97 -19.13
CA LEU A 116 18.40 -4.79 -17.68
C LEU A 116 19.76 -4.96 -16.99
N GLU A 117 20.50 -6.00 -17.33
CA GLU A 117 21.83 -6.26 -16.75
C GLU A 117 22.81 -5.13 -17.09
N HIS A 118 22.73 -4.57 -18.29
CA HIS A 118 23.58 -3.44 -18.66
C HIS A 118 23.20 -2.15 -17.91
N ILE A 119 21.92 -1.76 -17.90
CA ILE A 119 21.44 -0.56 -17.19
C ILE A 119 21.80 -0.65 -15.70
N THR A 120 21.59 -1.81 -15.08
CA THR A 120 21.88 -2.02 -13.65
C THR A 120 23.37 -2.10 -13.36
N SER A 121 24.21 -2.54 -14.31
CA SER A 121 25.67 -2.57 -14.14
C SER A 121 26.31 -1.18 -14.00
N ILE A 122 25.63 -0.13 -14.46
CA ILE A 122 26.03 1.27 -14.24
C ILE A 122 26.03 1.61 -12.74
N GLY A 123 25.25 0.89 -11.93
CA GLY A 123 25.08 1.13 -10.50
C GLY A 123 23.89 2.06 -10.22
N PRO A 124 23.83 2.71 -9.04
CA PRO A 124 22.79 3.68 -8.71
C PRO A 124 22.78 4.86 -9.68
N ARG A 125 21.61 5.18 -10.23
CA ARG A 125 21.38 6.22 -11.25
C ARG A 125 20.52 7.33 -10.65
N THR A 126 21.05 8.02 -9.66
CA THR A 126 20.32 9.12 -9.01
C THR A 126 20.27 10.32 -9.95
N THR A 127 19.12 10.97 -10.10
CA THR A 127 18.97 12.16 -10.98
C THR A 127 20.07 13.18 -10.76
N GLY A 128 20.57 13.77 -11.85
CA GLY A 128 21.69 14.72 -11.79
C GLY A 128 23.06 14.11 -11.53
N SER A 129 23.20 12.78 -11.49
CA SER A 129 24.50 12.10 -11.51
C SER A 129 24.97 11.79 -12.94
N PRO A 130 26.28 11.64 -13.19
CA PRO A 130 26.78 11.19 -14.50
C PRO A 130 26.23 9.83 -14.93
N GLU A 131 26.00 8.93 -13.96
CA GLU A 131 25.41 7.62 -14.19
C GLU A 131 24.02 7.75 -14.83
N ASN A 132 23.15 8.60 -14.25
CA ASN A 132 21.81 8.86 -14.76
C ASN A 132 21.82 9.69 -16.06
N GLU A 133 22.42 10.88 -16.00
CA GLU A 133 22.27 11.93 -17.04
C GLU A 133 23.12 11.68 -18.29
N ILE A 134 24.16 10.85 -18.19
CA ILE A 134 25.12 10.60 -19.29
C ILE A 134 25.16 9.13 -19.65
N LEU A 135 25.55 8.25 -18.72
CA LEU A 135 25.85 6.85 -19.05
C LEU A 135 24.59 6.10 -19.47
N THR A 136 23.52 6.18 -18.68
CA THR A 136 22.25 5.53 -18.99
C THR A 136 21.59 6.14 -20.22
N VAL A 137 21.57 7.48 -20.33
CA VAL A 137 21.05 8.17 -21.53
C VAL A 137 21.80 7.74 -22.80
N HIS A 138 23.13 7.70 -22.77
CA HIS A 138 23.93 7.26 -23.91
C HIS A 138 23.60 5.81 -24.30
N TYR A 139 23.52 4.92 -23.31
CA TYR A 139 23.16 3.53 -23.53
C TYR A 139 21.78 3.39 -24.18
N LEU A 140 20.76 4.08 -23.65
CA LEU A 140 19.41 4.07 -24.21
C LEU A 140 19.43 4.53 -25.68
N LEU A 141 20.09 5.66 -25.97
CA LEU A 141 20.20 6.18 -27.33
C LEU A 141 20.92 5.22 -28.29
N GLU A 142 21.96 4.54 -27.82
CA GLU A 142 22.66 3.51 -28.58
C GLU A 142 21.72 2.33 -28.92
N GLN A 143 20.99 1.80 -27.94
CA GLN A 143 20.05 0.70 -28.18
C GLN A 143 18.91 1.13 -29.10
N ILE A 144 18.35 2.33 -28.91
CA ILE A 144 17.32 2.88 -29.80
C ILE A 144 17.86 3.02 -31.23
N LYS A 145 19.13 3.43 -31.40
CA LYS A 145 19.73 3.53 -32.73
C LYS A 145 19.90 2.16 -33.39
N LEU A 146 20.30 1.14 -32.63
CA LEU A 146 20.37 -0.24 -33.13
C LEU A 146 18.98 -0.75 -33.56
N ILE A 147 17.94 -0.43 -32.79
CA ILE A 147 16.55 -0.77 -33.13
C ILE A 147 16.09 -0.02 -34.39
N GLU A 148 16.43 1.27 -34.54
CA GLU A 148 16.13 2.05 -35.74
C GLU A 148 16.74 1.43 -37.00
N VAL A 149 17.98 0.94 -36.93
CA VAL A 149 18.63 0.27 -38.06
C VAL A 149 17.92 -1.04 -38.45
N GLN A 150 17.31 -1.73 -37.47
CA GLN A 150 16.57 -2.97 -37.70
C GLN A 150 15.11 -2.74 -38.11
N SER A 151 14.58 -1.53 -37.93
CA SER A 151 13.21 -1.13 -38.26
C SER A 151 12.87 -1.42 -39.72
N ASN A 152 11.62 -1.82 -39.96
CA ASN A 152 11.13 -2.00 -41.33
C ASN A 152 10.72 -0.65 -41.96
N SER A 153 10.31 -0.70 -43.23
CA SER A 153 9.93 0.49 -44.00
C SER A 153 8.55 1.05 -43.68
N LEU A 154 7.70 0.36 -42.91
CA LEU A 154 6.33 0.76 -42.59
C LEU A 154 6.26 1.80 -41.48
N HIS A 155 7.26 1.81 -40.60
CA HIS A 155 7.33 2.68 -39.44
C HIS A 155 8.48 3.66 -39.55
N LYS A 156 8.36 4.76 -38.80
CA LYS A 156 9.39 5.76 -38.62
C LYS A 156 9.64 5.93 -37.13
N ILE A 157 10.91 5.95 -36.74
CA ILE A 157 11.34 6.29 -35.39
C ILE A 157 11.85 7.72 -35.37
N SER A 158 11.47 8.48 -34.35
CA SER A 158 12.01 9.80 -34.05
C SER A 158 12.37 9.85 -32.58
N VAL A 159 13.53 10.41 -32.26
CA VAL A 159 14.07 10.46 -30.91
C VAL A 159 14.29 11.92 -30.53
N ASP A 160 13.92 12.27 -29.31
CA ASP A 160 14.26 13.55 -28.70
C ASP A 160 14.80 13.33 -27.29
N VAL A 161 15.74 14.17 -26.88
CA VAL A 161 16.27 14.21 -25.51
C VAL A 161 15.81 15.52 -24.90
N GLN A 162 14.68 15.47 -24.22
CA GLN A 162 14.09 16.64 -23.59
C GLN A 162 14.80 16.92 -22.28
N ARG A 163 15.06 18.20 -22.00
CA ARG A 163 15.49 18.65 -20.68
C ARG A 163 14.63 19.78 -20.12
N PRO A 164 13.47 19.46 -19.52
CA PRO A 164 12.53 20.48 -19.07
C PRO A 164 12.94 21.09 -17.73
N THR A 165 12.45 22.32 -17.50
CA THR A 165 12.53 23.05 -16.24
C THR A 165 11.11 23.44 -15.84
N GLY A 166 10.73 23.25 -14.58
CA GLY A 166 9.37 23.52 -14.14
C GLY A 166 9.14 23.30 -12.65
N SER A 167 7.92 23.57 -12.21
CA SER A 167 7.52 23.44 -10.82
C SER A 167 6.03 23.13 -10.69
N PHE A 168 5.67 22.36 -9.67
CA PHE A 168 4.30 22.03 -9.34
C PHE A 168 4.15 21.71 -7.85
N SER A 169 2.94 21.87 -7.32
CA SER A 169 2.62 21.49 -5.94
C SER A 169 1.85 20.18 -5.93
N ILE A 170 2.16 19.32 -4.96
CA ILE A 170 1.58 17.99 -4.83
C ILE A 170 1.14 17.73 -3.38
N ASP A 171 -0.07 17.21 -3.22
CA ASP A 171 -0.56 16.68 -1.94
C ASP A 171 -0.07 15.23 -1.78
N PHE A 172 1.22 15.09 -1.48
CA PHE A 172 1.91 13.83 -1.19
C PHE A 172 2.71 14.02 0.10
N LEU A 173 2.74 13.02 0.99
CA LEU A 173 3.43 13.08 2.30
C LEU A 173 3.15 14.36 3.11
N GLY A 174 1.91 14.86 3.07
CA GLY A 174 1.50 16.05 3.81
C GLY A 174 1.63 17.37 3.06
N GLY A 175 1.96 17.34 1.77
CA GLY A 175 1.92 18.50 0.88
C GLY A 175 3.27 19.21 0.76
N PHE A 176 3.73 19.44 -0.47
CA PHE A 176 4.91 20.27 -0.75
C PHE A 176 4.93 20.75 -2.19
N THR A 177 5.91 21.60 -2.52
CA THR A 177 6.17 22.05 -3.89
C THR A 177 7.44 21.42 -4.43
N SER A 178 7.37 20.90 -5.65
CA SER A 178 8.50 20.34 -6.38
C SER A 178 8.97 21.36 -7.41
N TYR A 179 10.29 21.48 -7.58
CA TYR A 179 10.94 22.28 -8.61
C TYR A 179 12.04 21.45 -9.25
N TYR A 180 12.12 21.47 -10.57
CA TYR A 180 13.16 20.79 -11.31
C TYR A 180 13.79 21.68 -12.38
N ASP A 181 15.09 21.56 -12.59
CA ASP A 181 15.84 22.28 -13.63
C ASP A 181 16.63 21.33 -14.54
N ASN A 182 16.36 21.37 -15.84
CA ASN A 182 17.17 20.70 -16.87
C ASN A 182 17.39 19.18 -16.61
N ILE A 183 16.40 18.48 -16.04
CA ILE A 183 16.39 17.03 -15.83
C ILE A 183 16.23 16.29 -17.17
N THR A 184 16.71 15.05 -17.32
CA THR A 184 16.70 14.39 -18.64
C THR A 184 15.56 13.40 -18.84
N ASN A 185 14.85 13.53 -19.97
CA ASN A 185 13.97 12.51 -20.54
C ASN A 185 14.53 12.02 -21.88
N VAL A 186 14.44 10.72 -22.14
CA VAL A 186 14.64 10.16 -23.49
C VAL A 186 13.28 9.78 -24.06
N VAL A 187 12.87 10.44 -25.14
CA VAL A 187 11.55 10.28 -25.75
C VAL A 187 11.70 9.67 -27.12
N VAL A 188 11.01 8.55 -27.36
CA VAL A 188 11.01 7.86 -28.65
C VAL A 188 9.60 7.80 -29.20
N LYS A 189 9.38 8.32 -30.40
CA LYS A 189 8.12 8.20 -31.12
C LYS A 189 8.26 7.18 -32.25
N LEU A 190 7.53 6.08 -32.14
CA LEU A 190 7.31 5.12 -33.21
C LEU A 190 5.97 5.46 -33.88
N GLU A 191 6.01 5.86 -35.15
CA GLU A 191 4.81 6.23 -35.90
C GLU A 191 4.73 5.51 -37.24
N PRO A 192 3.53 5.39 -37.84
CA PRO A 192 3.39 4.98 -39.23
C PRO A 192 4.17 5.93 -40.13
N ARG A 193 4.72 5.44 -41.24
CA ARG A 193 5.57 6.27 -42.12
C ARG A 193 4.86 7.49 -42.69
N ASP A 194 3.55 7.39 -42.89
CA ASP A 194 2.70 8.50 -43.36
C ASP A 194 2.29 9.47 -42.22
N GLY A 195 2.76 9.23 -40.99
CA GLY A 195 2.49 10.00 -39.79
C GLY A 195 1.26 9.53 -39.00
N ALA A 196 1.12 10.03 -37.77
CA ALA A 196 -0.04 9.77 -36.91
C ALA A 196 -0.58 11.06 -36.27
N GLN A 197 -1.91 11.15 -36.14
CA GLN A 197 -2.58 12.29 -35.49
C GLN A 197 -2.68 12.13 -33.96
N HIS A 198 -2.61 10.89 -33.47
CA HIS A 198 -2.79 10.53 -32.06
C HIS A 198 -1.73 9.52 -31.64
N ALA A 199 -1.49 9.44 -30.33
CA ALA A 199 -0.52 8.54 -29.75
C ALA A 199 -1.05 7.88 -28.46
N VAL A 200 -0.51 6.69 -28.19
CA VAL A 200 -0.50 6.08 -26.85
C VAL A 200 0.89 6.25 -26.24
N LEU A 201 0.96 6.58 -24.96
CA LEU A 201 2.20 6.71 -24.21
C LEU A 201 2.51 5.39 -23.47
N ALA A 202 3.74 4.93 -23.53
CA ALA A 202 4.32 3.93 -22.63
C ALA A 202 5.40 4.64 -21.80
N ASN A 203 5.30 4.57 -20.47
CA ASN A 203 6.19 5.25 -19.54
C ASN A 203 6.89 4.24 -18.61
N CYS A 204 8.20 4.42 -18.44
CA CYS A 204 9.03 3.83 -17.39
C CYS A 204 9.98 4.91 -16.88
N HIS A 205 10.70 4.64 -15.79
CA HIS A 205 11.78 5.50 -15.35
C HIS A 205 13.11 4.74 -15.18
N PHE A 206 14.21 5.38 -15.59
CA PHE A 206 15.54 4.79 -15.56
C PHE A 206 16.39 5.29 -14.38
N ASP A 207 15.97 6.36 -13.71
CA ASP A 207 16.58 6.78 -12.46
C ASP A 207 16.31 5.78 -11.33
N SER A 208 17.09 5.89 -10.27
CA SER A 208 16.93 5.07 -9.07
C SER A 208 17.11 5.92 -7.82
N VAL A 209 16.50 5.52 -6.70
CA VAL A 209 16.90 6.08 -5.40
C VAL A 209 18.41 5.97 -5.14
N ALA A 210 18.91 6.85 -4.28
CA ALA A 210 20.28 6.82 -3.83
C ALA A 210 20.63 5.45 -3.19
N ASN A 211 21.83 4.94 -3.52
CA ASN A 211 22.39 3.70 -2.95
C ASN A 211 21.65 2.40 -3.32
N SER A 212 20.68 2.43 -4.23
CA SER A 212 20.04 1.24 -4.80
C SER A 212 20.37 1.13 -6.30
N PRO A 213 20.56 -0.08 -6.85
CA PRO A 213 20.70 -0.26 -8.30
C PRO A 213 19.39 -0.03 -9.08
N GLY A 214 18.22 -0.01 -8.43
CA GLY A 214 16.93 0.22 -9.09
C GLY A 214 16.66 -0.76 -10.24
N ALA A 215 16.87 -2.06 -9.99
CA ALA A 215 16.75 -3.06 -11.05
C ALA A 215 15.28 -3.33 -11.37
N SER A 216 14.45 -3.53 -10.35
CA SER A 216 13.01 -3.65 -10.54
C SER A 216 12.34 -2.29 -10.57
N ASP A 217 12.91 -1.27 -9.94
CA ASP A 217 12.37 0.08 -9.86
C ASP A 217 13.32 1.10 -10.53
N ASP A 218 13.20 1.37 -11.83
CA ASP A 218 12.31 0.71 -12.81
C ASP A 218 13.06 0.31 -14.09
N ALA A 219 14.36 -0.02 -13.95
CA ALA A 219 15.20 -0.42 -15.07
C ALA A 219 14.61 -1.62 -15.86
N VAL A 220 13.91 -2.54 -15.20
CA VAL A 220 13.25 -3.68 -15.85
C VAL A 220 12.18 -3.24 -16.83
N SER A 221 11.35 -2.24 -16.50
CA SER A 221 10.30 -1.78 -17.41
C SER A 221 10.87 -0.99 -18.56
N CYS A 222 11.96 -0.25 -18.34
CA CYS A 222 12.69 0.37 -19.43
C CYS A 222 13.28 -0.66 -20.40
N SER A 223 13.82 -1.76 -19.86
CA SER A 223 14.27 -2.88 -20.69
C SER A 223 13.13 -3.56 -21.45
N VAL A 224 11.96 -3.73 -20.82
CA VAL A 224 10.75 -4.22 -21.48
C VAL A 224 10.34 -3.26 -22.60
N MET A 225 10.34 -1.94 -22.37
CA MET A 225 9.98 -0.94 -23.37
C MET A 225 10.92 -0.94 -24.58
N LEU A 226 12.25 -1.09 -24.37
CA LEU A 226 13.21 -1.22 -25.48
C LEU A 226 12.90 -2.43 -26.37
N GLU A 227 12.62 -3.57 -25.76
CA GLU A 227 12.29 -4.78 -26.50
C GLU A 227 10.92 -4.69 -27.19
N VAL A 228 9.91 -4.09 -26.54
CA VAL A 228 8.61 -3.79 -27.16
C VAL A 228 8.77 -2.86 -28.37
N LEU A 229 9.59 -1.81 -28.26
CA LEU A 229 9.91 -0.91 -29.37
C LEU A 229 10.53 -1.67 -30.55
N ARG A 230 11.47 -2.59 -30.28
CA ARG A 230 12.10 -3.44 -31.30
C ARG A 230 11.09 -4.34 -32.02
N VAL A 231 10.18 -4.96 -31.27
CA VAL A 231 9.16 -5.85 -31.85
C VAL A 231 8.14 -5.06 -32.67
N LEU A 232 7.68 -3.91 -32.20
CA LEU A 232 6.72 -3.07 -32.94
C LEU A 232 7.35 -2.45 -34.19
N SER A 233 8.59 -1.97 -34.14
CA SER A 233 9.27 -1.37 -35.30
C SER A 233 9.54 -2.36 -36.44
N THR A 234 9.64 -3.65 -36.12
CA THR A 234 9.85 -4.74 -37.10
C THR A 234 8.55 -5.40 -37.54
N SER A 235 7.40 -5.03 -36.95
CA SER A 235 6.10 -5.64 -37.25
C SER A 235 5.64 -5.38 -38.68
N SER A 236 5.19 -6.43 -39.38
CA SER A 236 4.62 -6.32 -40.73
C SER A 236 3.24 -5.67 -40.76
N GLU A 237 2.63 -5.43 -39.60
CA GLU A 237 1.36 -4.74 -39.45
C GLU A 237 1.62 -3.26 -39.17
N ALA A 238 1.08 -2.37 -40.00
CA ALA A 238 1.21 -0.93 -39.79
C ALA A 238 0.33 -0.47 -38.62
N LEU A 239 0.90 0.34 -37.74
CA LEU A 239 0.12 1.00 -36.69
C LEU A 239 -0.85 2.05 -37.29
N HIS A 240 -1.92 2.38 -36.58
CA HIS A 240 -2.83 3.49 -36.95
C HIS A 240 -2.51 4.78 -36.18
N HIS A 241 -1.93 4.62 -34.99
CA HIS A 241 -1.56 5.68 -34.06
C HIS A 241 -0.10 5.50 -33.65
N ALA A 242 0.55 6.59 -33.24
CA ALA A 242 1.92 6.51 -32.76
C ALA A 242 1.98 5.85 -31.37
N VAL A 243 3.11 5.24 -31.06
CA VAL A 243 3.49 4.86 -29.70
C VAL A 243 4.64 5.77 -29.29
N ILE A 244 4.45 6.51 -28.20
CA ILE A 244 5.50 7.30 -27.59
C ILE A 244 6.03 6.50 -26.40
N PHE A 245 7.32 6.19 -26.41
CA PHE A 245 8.03 5.58 -25.30
C PHE A 245 8.77 6.70 -24.57
N LEU A 246 8.43 6.90 -23.30
CA LEU A 246 9.10 7.85 -22.43
C LEU A 246 9.95 7.08 -21.41
N PHE A 247 11.24 7.33 -21.47
CA PHE A 247 12.19 6.92 -20.45
C PHE A 247 12.45 8.16 -19.58
N ASN A 248 11.82 8.18 -18.40
CA ASN A 248 11.88 9.26 -17.41
C ASN A 248 13.17 9.13 -16.56
N GLY A 249 13.91 10.23 -16.34
CA GLY A 249 15.14 10.25 -15.54
C GLY A 249 15.04 10.90 -14.15
N ALA A 250 13.83 11.15 -13.64
CA ALA A 250 13.57 11.79 -12.35
C ALA A 250 12.17 11.44 -11.79
N GLU A 251 11.77 10.17 -11.81
CA GLU A 251 10.56 9.70 -11.12
C GLU A 251 10.79 9.71 -9.60
N GLU A 252 11.94 9.20 -9.15
CA GLU A 252 12.29 9.02 -7.74
C GLU A 252 12.51 10.36 -7.01
N ASN A 253 12.61 11.43 -7.80
CA ASN A 253 12.57 12.83 -7.38
C ASN A 253 11.13 13.38 -7.28
N VAL A 254 10.15 12.49 -7.07
CA VAL A 254 8.73 12.81 -7.01
C VAL A 254 8.21 13.31 -8.36
N LEU A 255 8.23 12.43 -9.35
CA LEU A 255 7.47 12.52 -10.60
C LEU A 255 7.82 13.75 -11.48
N GLN A 256 9.06 14.24 -11.37
CA GLN A 256 9.42 15.51 -11.99
C GLN A 256 9.53 15.42 -13.50
N ALA A 257 10.13 14.35 -14.03
CA ALA A 257 10.37 14.28 -15.47
C ALA A 257 9.10 13.94 -16.27
N SER A 258 8.17 13.16 -15.71
CA SER A 258 6.84 12.99 -16.30
C SER A 258 6.07 14.31 -16.35
N HIS A 259 6.19 15.16 -15.31
CA HIS A 259 5.57 16.48 -15.29
C HIS A 259 6.17 17.38 -16.38
N GLY A 260 7.51 17.41 -16.47
CA GLY A 260 8.22 18.13 -17.53
C GLY A 260 7.87 17.65 -18.93
N PHE A 261 7.67 16.35 -19.13
CA PHE A 261 7.22 15.81 -20.40
C PHE A 261 5.80 16.25 -20.73
N ILE A 262 4.82 15.95 -19.88
CA ILE A 262 3.40 16.12 -20.23
C ILE A 262 3.00 17.60 -20.40
N THR A 263 3.67 18.51 -19.69
CA THR A 263 3.34 19.93 -19.72
C THR A 263 4.07 20.73 -20.81
N GLN A 264 5.21 20.25 -21.30
CA GLN A 264 6.11 21.06 -22.15
C GLN A 264 6.47 20.39 -23.49
N HIS A 265 6.42 19.05 -23.58
CA HIS A 265 6.90 18.35 -24.76
C HIS A 265 5.93 18.51 -25.95
N PRO A 266 6.41 18.82 -27.18
CA PRO A 266 5.54 19.02 -28.34
C PRO A 266 4.67 17.81 -28.71
N TRP A 267 5.15 16.59 -28.42
CA TRP A 267 4.37 15.36 -28.68
C TRP A 267 3.33 15.05 -27.60
N ALA A 268 3.35 15.73 -26.45
CA ALA A 268 2.39 15.49 -25.37
C ALA A 268 0.94 15.69 -25.82
N SER A 269 0.70 16.67 -26.70
CA SER A 269 -0.64 16.97 -27.24
C SER A 269 -1.23 15.86 -28.13
N LEU A 270 -0.41 14.91 -28.60
CA LEU A 270 -0.86 13.77 -29.41
C LEU A 270 -1.47 12.66 -28.54
N ILE A 271 -1.14 12.62 -27.25
CA ILE A 271 -1.42 11.48 -26.38
C ILE A 271 -2.91 11.44 -26.03
N ARG A 272 -3.52 10.26 -26.16
CA ARG A 272 -4.93 10.00 -25.82
C ARG A 272 -5.13 8.98 -24.71
N ALA A 273 -4.12 8.15 -24.46
CA ALA A 273 -4.05 7.23 -23.33
C ALA A 273 -2.59 6.90 -23.00
N PHE A 274 -2.35 6.39 -21.80
CA PHE A 274 -1.01 5.92 -21.40
C PHE A 274 -1.03 4.57 -20.69
N ILE A 275 0.11 3.89 -20.72
CA ILE A 275 0.47 2.75 -19.88
C ILE A 275 1.67 3.19 -19.05
N ASN A 276 1.51 3.20 -17.73
CA ASN A 276 2.57 3.46 -16.77
C ASN A 276 3.07 2.15 -16.17
N LEU A 277 4.38 1.98 -16.12
CA LEU A 277 5.05 0.80 -15.59
C LEU A 277 5.84 1.21 -14.35
N GLU A 278 5.77 0.37 -13.32
CA GLU A 278 6.32 0.65 -11.99
C GLU A 278 6.76 -0.63 -11.26
N ALA A 279 7.40 -0.46 -10.10
CA ALA A 279 7.55 -1.54 -9.14
C ALA A 279 7.38 -1.11 -7.69
N ALA A 280 6.97 -2.06 -6.87
CA ALA A 280 7.01 -2.02 -5.41
C ALA A 280 7.60 -3.34 -4.84
N GLY A 281 8.17 -4.16 -5.72
CA GLY A 281 8.67 -5.51 -5.53
C GLY A 281 9.72 -5.84 -6.60
N VAL A 282 10.06 -7.10 -6.82
CA VAL A 282 11.13 -7.52 -7.77
C VAL A 282 10.66 -8.44 -8.89
N GLY A 283 9.38 -8.38 -9.23
CA GLY A 283 8.80 -9.22 -10.26
C GLY A 283 7.53 -9.91 -9.77
N GLY A 284 7.42 -11.19 -10.13
CA GLY A 284 6.18 -11.93 -10.04
C GLY A 284 5.25 -11.56 -11.20
N LYS A 285 3.96 -11.42 -10.90
CA LYS A 285 2.98 -10.89 -11.84
C LYS A 285 2.90 -9.36 -11.71
N GLU A 286 2.92 -8.66 -12.83
CA GLU A 286 2.66 -7.23 -12.92
C GLU A 286 1.16 -6.96 -12.70
N LEU A 287 0.84 -6.29 -11.59
CA LEU A 287 -0.53 -6.03 -11.17
C LEU A 287 -1.03 -4.75 -11.82
N VAL A 288 -2.13 -4.84 -12.57
CA VAL A 288 -2.93 -3.64 -12.89
C VAL A 288 -3.64 -3.18 -11.62
N PHE A 289 -3.12 -2.13 -11.00
CA PHE A 289 -3.66 -1.56 -9.77
C PHE A 289 -4.38 -0.24 -10.00
N GLN A 290 -4.25 0.44 -11.14
CA GLN A 290 -5.12 1.57 -11.48
C GLN A 290 -5.54 1.59 -12.93
N THR A 291 -6.78 2.02 -13.16
CA THR A 291 -7.33 2.31 -14.47
C THR A 291 -8.19 3.56 -14.40
N GLY A 292 -8.15 4.39 -15.45
CA GLY A 292 -9.10 5.49 -15.63
C GLY A 292 -8.48 6.88 -15.56
N PRO A 293 -9.17 7.88 -14.98
CA PRO A 293 -10.51 7.80 -14.37
C PRO A 293 -11.63 7.63 -15.42
N GLU A 294 -12.70 6.90 -15.08
CA GLU A 294 -13.96 6.78 -15.87
C GLU A 294 -13.84 6.28 -17.33
N ASN A 295 -12.74 5.61 -17.68
CA ASN A 295 -12.46 5.14 -19.03
C ASN A 295 -12.57 3.60 -19.10
N PRO A 296 -13.80 3.05 -19.19
CA PRO A 296 -14.03 1.60 -19.20
C PRO A 296 -13.40 0.89 -20.40
N TRP A 297 -13.20 1.62 -21.49
CA TRP A 297 -12.61 1.08 -22.70
C TRP A 297 -11.13 0.69 -22.52
N LEU A 298 -10.38 1.35 -21.64
CA LEU A 298 -8.99 0.96 -21.33
C LEU A 298 -8.95 -0.38 -20.59
N VAL A 299 -9.86 -0.56 -19.63
CA VAL A 299 -10.04 -1.85 -18.95
C VAL A 299 -10.37 -2.93 -19.99
N GLN A 300 -11.28 -2.63 -20.92
CA GLN A 300 -11.66 -3.58 -21.97
C GLN A 300 -10.50 -3.88 -22.92
N ALA A 301 -9.69 -2.89 -23.29
CA ALA A 301 -8.48 -3.08 -24.09
C ALA A 301 -7.51 -4.03 -23.38
N TYR A 302 -7.26 -3.84 -22.08
CA TYR A 302 -6.44 -4.77 -21.30
C TYR A 302 -7.05 -6.17 -21.25
N VAL A 303 -8.35 -6.30 -20.94
CA VAL A 303 -9.06 -7.59 -20.90
C VAL A 303 -8.97 -8.34 -22.22
N SER A 304 -9.07 -7.63 -23.34
CA SER A 304 -9.08 -8.21 -24.68
C SER A 304 -7.69 -8.54 -25.22
N ALA A 305 -6.65 -7.81 -24.80
CA ALA A 305 -5.31 -7.92 -25.37
C ALA A 305 -4.29 -8.63 -24.46
N ALA A 306 -4.40 -8.51 -23.13
CA ALA A 306 -3.43 -9.09 -22.21
C ALA A 306 -3.42 -10.62 -22.32
N LYS A 307 -2.25 -11.19 -22.61
CA LYS A 307 -2.05 -12.65 -22.70
C LYS A 307 -2.05 -13.31 -21.32
N HIS A 308 -1.55 -12.60 -20.32
CA HIS A 308 -1.34 -13.08 -18.96
C HIS A 308 -1.97 -12.11 -17.96
N PRO A 309 -3.30 -12.02 -17.87
CA PRO A 309 -3.94 -10.98 -17.07
C PRO A 309 -3.65 -11.08 -15.57
N PHE A 310 -3.45 -9.94 -14.90
CA PHE A 310 -3.43 -9.82 -13.44
C PHE A 310 -3.89 -8.41 -13.05
N ALA A 311 -5.10 -8.29 -12.52
CA ALA A 311 -5.75 -7.00 -12.37
C ALA A 311 -6.72 -7.02 -11.19
N SER A 312 -6.75 -5.96 -10.38
CA SER A 312 -7.62 -5.92 -9.20
C SER A 312 -8.15 -4.52 -8.92
N VAL A 313 -9.48 -4.37 -8.99
CA VAL A 313 -10.15 -3.15 -8.53
C VAL A 313 -9.98 -2.89 -7.02
N VAL A 314 -9.71 -3.93 -6.22
CA VAL A 314 -9.38 -3.76 -4.80
C VAL A 314 -8.07 -3.01 -4.64
N ALA A 315 -7.07 -3.35 -5.45
CA ALA A 315 -5.79 -2.65 -5.44
C ALA A 315 -5.98 -1.18 -5.82
N GLN A 316 -6.84 -0.90 -6.81
CA GLN A 316 -7.21 0.46 -7.20
C GLN A 316 -7.83 1.25 -6.06
N GLU A 317 -8.84 0.70 -5.40
CA GLU A 317 -9.52 1.40 -4.31
C GLU A 317 -8.60 1.60 -3.09
N VAL A 318 -7.74 0.62 -2.78
CA VAL A 318 -6.77 0.74 -1.68
C VAL A 318 -5.71 1.80 -1.99
N PHE A 319 -5.14 1.80 -3.20
CA PHE A 319 -4.14 2.79 -3.58
C PHE A 319 -4.74 4.20 -3.60
N GLN A 320 -5.89 4.38 -4.26
CA GLN A 320 -6.58 5.67 -4.35
C GLN A 320 -7.13 6.18 -3.01
N SER A 321 -7.20 5.33 -1.98
CA SER A 321 -7.60 5.76 -0.64
C SER A 321 -6.52 6.58 0.10
N GLY A 322 -5.28 6.57 -0.39
CA GLY A 322 -4.13 7.22 0.26
C GLY A 322 -3.60 6.48 1.50
N ILE A 323 -4.08 5.26 1.77
CA ILE A 323 -3.55 4.41 2.85
C ILE A 323 -2.12 3.96 2.55
N ILE A 324 -1.81 3.73 1.27
CA ILE A 324 -0.46 3.44 0.80
C ILE A 324 0.23 4.78 0.54
N PRO A 325 1.32 5.13 1.25
CA PRO A 325 2.01 6.40 1.09
C PRO A 325 2.95 6.36 -0.13
N SER A 326 2.37 6.16 -1.31
CA SER A 326 3.07 6.11 -2.60
C SER A 326 2.26 6.87 -3.64
N ASP A 327 2.96 7.44 -4.61
CA ASP A 327 2.38 7.97 -5.85
C ASP A 327 3.21 7.42 -7.01
N THR A 328 2.71 7.59 -8.23
CA THR A 328 3.36 7.17 -9.48
C THR A 328 3.12 8.23 -10.55
N ASP A 329 3.87 8.17 -11.65
CA ASP A 329 3.70 9.04 -12.81
C ASP A 329 2.26 9.05 -13.37
N PHE A 330 1.45 8.01 -13.09
CA PHE A 330 0.00 8.00 -13.38
C PHE A 330 -0.70 9.26 -12.87
N ARG A 331 -0.36 9.73 -11.67
CA ARG A 331 -0.94 10.93 -11.07
C ARG A 331 -0.65 12.16 -11.92
N ILE A 332 0.56 12.29 -12.45
CA ILE A 332 0.96 13.44 -13.24
C ILE A 332 0.19 13.50 -14.56
N TYR A 333 0.08 12.38 -15.26
CA TYR A 333 -0.69 12.31 -16.50
C TYR A 333 -2.19 12.54 -16.27
N ARG A 334 -2.72 12.09 -15.13
CA ARG A 334 -4.10 12.33 -14.72
C ARG A 334 -4.35 13.81 -14.40
N ASP A 335 -3.54 14.41 -13.53
CA ASP A 335 -3.81 15.72 -12.93
C ASP A 335 -3.33 16.88 -13.82
N PHE A 336 -2.20 16.74 -14.50
CA PHE A 336 -1.62 17.79 -15.37
C PHE A 336 -1.88 17.52 -16.85
N GLY A 337 -1.92 16.25 -17.26
CA GLY A 337 -2.24 15.86 -18.63
C GLY A 337 -3.74 15.75 -18.94
N ASN A 338 -4.58 15.51 -17.92
CA ASN A 338 -5.98 15.09 -18.11
C ASN A 338 -6.14 13.87 -19.04
N ILE A 339 -5.15 12.98 -19.03
CA ILE A 339 -5.11 11.78 -19.88
C ILE A 339 -5.50 10.57 -19.03
N PRO A 340 -6.30 9.63 -19.55
CA PRO A 340 -6.56 8.37 -18.87
C PRO A 340 -5.49 7.33 -19.16
N GLY A 341 -5.26 6.42 -18.22
CA GLY A 341 -4.26 5.37 -18.40
C GLY A 341 -4.48 4.12 -17.59
N ILE A 342 -3.50 3.23 -17.70
CA ILE A 342 -3.38 1.98 -16.95
C ILE A 342 -2.06 2.05 -16.19
N ASP A 343 -2.09 1.72 -14.90
CA ASP A 343 -0.90 1.65 -14.05
C ASP A 343 -0.63 0.19 -13.66
N LEU A 344 0.59 -0.27 -13.92
CA LEU A 344 1.03 -1.63 -13.68
C LEU A 344 2.27 -1.65 -12.80
N ALA A 345 2.26 -2.47 -11.74
CA ALA A 345 3.43 -2.61 -10.87
C ALA A 345 3.77 -4.07 -10.55
N PHE A 346 5.07 -4.38 -10.49
CA PHE A 346 5.55 -5.58 -9.81
C PHE A 346 5.41 -5.42 -8.30
N ILE A 347 4.85 -6.40 -7.59
CA ILE A 347 4.57 -6.28 -6.15
C ILE A 347 5.19 -7.37 -5.27
N GLU A 348 5.73 -8.43 -5.87
CA GLU A 348 6.26 -9.56 -5.10
C GLU A 348 7.60 -9.22 -4.45
N ASN A 349 7.78 -9.66 -3.21
CA ASN A 349 9.00 -9.48 -2.42
C ASN A 349 9.43 -8.00 -2.25
N GLY A 350 8.48 -7.12 -1.91
CA GLY A 350 8.75 -5.70 -1.60
C GLY A 350 9.72 -5.42 -0.42
N TYR A 351 10.26 -6.46 0.21
CA TYR A 351 11.26 -6.33 1.29
C TYR A 351 12.57 -5.72 0.80
N ILE A 352 12.91 -5.92 -0.48
CA ILE A 352 14.17 -5.45 -1.08
C ILE A 352 14.01 -4.19 -1.94
N TYR A 353 12.78 -3.76 -2.18
CA TYR A 353 12.44 -2.49 -2.82
C TYR A 353 13.20 -1.32 -2.17
N HIS A 354 13.79 -0.44 -2.99
CA HIS A 354 14.64 0.67 -2.56
C HIS A 354 15.80 0.25 -1.65
N THR A 355 16.47 -0.86 -1.97
CA THR A 355 17.67 -1.31 -1.24
C THR A 355 18.79 -1.76 -2.17
N LYS A 356 19.98 -2.02 -1.60
CA LYS A 356 21.11 -2.65 -2.32
C LYS A 356 20.79 -4.02 -2.92
N TYR A 357 19.70 -4.66 -2.50
CA TYR A 357 19.30 -5.99 -2.98
C TYR A 357 18.35 -5.94 -4.18
N ASP A 358 17.88 -4.76 -4.57
CA ASP A 358 17.12 -4.58 -5.82
C ASP A 358 18.07 -4.68 -7.03
N THR A 359 18.39 -5.92 -7.38
CA THR A 359 19.39 -6.30 -8.39
C THR A 359 18.77 -7.18 -9.46
N ALA A 360 19.31 -7.10 -10.68
CA ALA A 360 18.76 -7.82 -11.84
C ALA A 360 18.66 -9.34 -11.61
N ASP A 361 19.62 -9.96 -10.91
CA ASP A 361 19.65 -11.40 -10.61
C ASP A 361 18.43 -11.90 -9.81
N ARG A 362 17.69 -11.01 -9.14
CA ARG A 362 16.49 -11.38 -8.37
C ARG A 362 15.19 -11.33 -9.16
N ILE A 363 15.19 -10.69 -10.33
CA ILE A 363 14.02 -10.62 -11.21
C ILE A 363 13.98 -11.89 -12.04
N LEU A 364 12.86 -12.62 -12.01
CA LEU A 364 12.69 -13.82 -12.82
C LEU A 364 12.52 -13.45 -14.30
N THR A 365 13.22 -14.14 -15.20
CA THR A 365 13.05 -13.95 -16.66
C THR A 365 11.60 -14.17 -17.09
N ASP A 366 10.88 -15.10 -16.45
CA ASP A 366 9.46 -15.33 -16.72
C ASP A 366 8.57 -14.14 -16.32
N SER A 367 8.95 -13.35 -15.30
CA SER A 367 8.26 -12.10 -14.97
C SER A 367 8.46 -11.05 -16.06
N ILE A 368 9.67 -10.95 -16.60
CA ILE A 368 9.98 -10.07 -17.73
C ILE A 368 9.19 -10.50 -18.97
N GLN A 369 9.17 -11.79 -19.29
CA GLN A 369 8.43 -12.33 -20.43
C GLN A 369 6.93 -12.04 -20.31
N ARG A 370 6.35 -12.28 -19.13
CA ARG A 370 4.94 -12.05 -18.85
C ARG A 370 4.55 -10.58 -19.04
N ALA A 371 5.32 -9.67 -18.42
CA ALA A 371 5.08 -8.24 -18.52
C ALA A 371 5.22 -7.76 -19.97
N GLY A 372 6.30 -8.14 -20.65
CA GLY A 372 6.54 -7.79 -22.04
C GLY A 372 5.46 -8.31 -23.00
N ASP A 373 4.99 -9.55 -22.82
CA ASP A 373 3.88 -10.12 -23.57
C ASP A 373 2.59 -9.28 -23.45
N ASN A 374 2.27 -8.86 -22.23
CA ASN A 374 1.10 -8.05 -21.95
C ASN A 374 1.23 -6.62 -22.48
N ILE A 375 2.34 -5.96 -22.18
CA ILE A 375 2.60 -4.57 -22.58
C ILE A 375 2.62 -4.46 -24.12
N LEU A 376 3.32 -5.38 -24.79
CA LEU A 376 3.33 -5.46 -26.26
C LEU A 376 1.91 -5.62 -26.81
N ALA A 377 1.14 -6.58 -26.27
CA ALA A 377 -0.19 -6.87 -26.79
C ALA A 377 -1.17 -5.70 -26.56
N VAL A 378 -1.14 -5.08 -25.39
CA VAL A 378 -2.01 -3.94 -25.04
C VAL A 378 -1.62 -2.70 -25.86
N LEU A 379 -0.33 -2.36 -25.97
CA LEU A 379 0.11 -1.24 -26.81
C LEU A 379 -0.25 -1.45 -28.27
N LYS A 380 -0.02 -2.66 -28.80
CA LYS A 380 -0.41 -3.00 -30.17
C LYS A 380 -1.92 -2.82 -30.36
N HIS A 381 -2.74 -3.31 -29.44
CA HIS A 381 -4.20 -3.16 -29.50
C HIS A 381 -4.64 -1.69 -29.44
N LEU A 382 -4.04 -0.88 -28.57
CA LEU A 382 -4.36 0.55 -28.46
C LEU A 382 -3.92 1.33 -29.71
N ALA A 383 -2.74 1.04 -30.23
CA ALA A 383 -2.16 1.74 -31.38
C ALA A 383 -2.84 1.40 -32.72
N THR A 384 -3.60 0.31 -32.80
CA THR A 384 -4.42 -0.06 -33.96
C THR A 384 -5.92 0.18 -33.77
N SER A 385 -6.36 0.59 -32.57
CA SER A 385 -7.78 0.78 -32.26
C SER A 385 -8.28 2.18 -32.56
N ASP A 386 -9.37 2.26 -33.33
CA ASP A 386 -10.12 3.51 -33.57
C ASP A 386 -10.64 4.16 -32.27
N MET A 387 -10.75 3.39 -31.18
CA MET A 387 -11.20 3.90 -29.89
C MET A 387 -10.22 4.91 -29.30
N LEU A 388 -8.91 4.76 -29.57
CA LEU A 388 -7.88 5.67 -29.06
C LEU A 388 -8.10 7.09 -29.61
N ALA A 389 -8.45 7.21 -30.89
CA ALA A 389 -8.76 8.49 -31.52
C ALA A 389 -9.97 9.21 -30.90
N ALA A 390 -10.91 8.43 -30.36
CA ALA A 390 -12.16 8.93 -29.79
C ALA A 390 -12.30 8.63 -28.28
N ALA A 391 -11.18 8.57 -27.54
CA ALA A 391 -11.15 8.17 -26.12
C ALA A 391 -12.21 8.88 -25.26
N SER A 392 -12.42 10.18 -25.47
CA SER A 392 -13.41 10.97 -24.73
C SER A 392 -14.87 10.51 -24.94
N LYS A 393 -15.20 9.96 -26.12
CA LYS A 393 -16.55 9.42 -26.41
C LYS A 393 -16.85 8.17 -25.59
N TYR A 394 -15.82 7.46 -25.13
CA TYR A 394 -15.97 6.19 -24.41
C TYR A 394 -15.88 6.34 -22.89
N ARG A 395 -15.84 7.56 -22.37
CA ARG A 395 -15.88 7.84 -20.93
C ARG A 395 -17.29 7.61 -20.36
N HIS A 396 -17.51 6.44 -19.75
CA HIS A 396 -18.83 6.02 -19.24
C HIS A 396 -18.84 5.63 -17.76
N GLY A 397 -17.88 6.13 -16.97
CA GLY A 397 -17.82 5.93 -15.52
C GLY A 397 -16.97 4.72 -15.11
N ASN A 398 -17.08 4.32 -13.85
CA ASN A 398 -16.21 3.31 -13.25
C ASN A 398 -16.56 1.88 -13.66
N MET A 399 -15.54 1.02 -13.71
CA MET A 399 -15.66 -0.41 -13.97
C MET A 399 -15.32 -1.21 -12.72
N VAL A 400 -16.05 -2.31 -12.52
CA VAL A 400 -15.57 -3.41 -11.69
C VAL A 400 -14.70 -4.28 -12.58
N PHE A 401 -13.46 -4.54 -12.17
CA PHE A 401 -12.57 -5.46 -12.87
C PHE A 401 -11.76 -6.28 -11.89
N PHE A 402 -11.57 -7.55 -12.20
CA PHE A 402 -10.72 -8.44 -11.44
C PHE A 402 -10.32 -9.65 -12.27
N ASP A 403 -9.11 -10.15 -12.08
CA ASP A 403 -8.70 -11.43 -12.63
C ASP A 403 -9.24 -12.60 -11.81
N VAL A 404 -9.36 -13.75 -12.47
CA VAL A 404 -9.65 -15.04 -11.85
C VAL A 404 -8.38 -15.87 -11.86
N LEU A 405 -7.59 -15.79 -10.78
CA LEU A 405 -6.37 -16.58 -10.56
C LEU A 405 -5.31 -16.38 -11.68
N GLY A 406 -5.29 -15.19 -12.27
CA GLY A 406 -4.44 -14.83 -13.40
C GLY A 406 -4.75 -15.54 -14.72
N LEU A 407 -5.92 -16.18 -14.85
CA LEU A 407 -6.30 -16.93 -16.05
C LEU A 407 -7.05 -16.08 -17.07
N PHE A 408 -7.97 -15.24 -16.59
CA PHE A 408 -8.77 -14.30 -17.39
C PHE A 408 -9.31 -13.17 -16.50
N VAL A 409 -9.73 -12.06 -17.10
CA VAL A 409 -10.33 -10.91 -16.39
C VAL A 409 -11.84 -10.91 -16.58
N ILE A 410 -12.56 -10.63 -15.50
CA ILE A 410 -13.98 -10.26 -15.55
C ILE A 410 -14.04 -8.75 -15.38
N ALA A 411 -14.65 -8.05 -16.36
CA ALA A 411 -14.85 -6.61 -16.30
C ALA A 411 -16.30 -6.25 -16.68
N TYR A 412 -16.93 -5.34 -15.92
CA TYR A 412 -18.26 -4.82 -16.21
C TYR A 412 -18.50 -3.44 -15.58
N PRO A 413 -19.41 -2.62 -16.14
CA PRO A 413 -19.75 -1.31 -15.58
C PRO A 413 -20.23 -1.38 -14.12
N SER A 414 -19.79 -0.45 -13.28
CA SER A 414 -20.17 -0.37 -11.86
C SER A 414 -21.69 -0.29 -11.64
N ARG A 415 -22.43 0.32 -12.58
CA ARG A 415 -23.91 0.33 -12.56
C ARG A 415 -24.51 -1.07 -12.68
N ILE A 416 -23.97 -1.89 -13.59
CA ILE A 416 -24.39 -3.30 -13.73
C ILE A 416 -23.99 -4.08 -12.48
N GLY A 417 -22.80 -3.83 -11.94
CA GLY A 417 -22.37 -4.39 -10.65
C GLY A 417 -23.35 -4.09 -9.52
N SER A 418 -23.80 -2.85 -9.41
CA SER A 418 -24.79 -2.42 -8.42
C SER A 418 -26.13 -3.14 -8.61
N ILE A 419 -26.61 -3.29 -9.85
CA ILE A 419 -27.84 -4.05 -10.14
C ILE A 419 -27.69 -5.51 -9.72
N ILE A 420 -26.58 -6.17 -10.09
CA ILE A 420 -26.28 -7.55 -9.70
C ILE A 420 -26.28 -7.68 -8.17
N ASN A 421 -25.60 -6.76 -7.47
CA ASN A 421 -25.53 -6.74 -6.02
C ASN A 421 -26.94 -6.62 -5.40
N TYR A 422 -27.78 -5.71 -5.88
CA TYR A 422 -29.16 -5.57 -5.41
C TYR A 422 -30.02 -6.81 -5.70
N MET A 423 -29.81 -7.49 -6.83
CA MET A 423 -30.49 -8.75 -7.14
C MET A 423 -30.07 -9.87 -6.18
N VAL A 424 -28.79 -9.96 -5.84
CA VAL A 424 -28.27 -10.90 -4.83
C VAL A 424 -28.86 -10.59 -3.45
N VAL A 425 -28.89 -9.32 -3.06
CA VAL A 425 -29.54 -8.86 -1.81
C VAL A 425 -31.02 -9.25 -1.79
N MET A 426 -31.76 -9.02 -2.89
CA MET A 426 -33.17 -9.40 -3.01
C MET A 426 -33.35 -10.91 -2.81
N GLY A 427 -32.47 -11.74 -3.36
CA GLY A 427 -32.47 -13.19 -3.13
C GLY A 427 -32.37 -13.56 -1.64
N VAL A 428 -31.49 -12.88 -0.89
CA VAL A 428 -31.37 -13.07 0.56
C VAL A 428 -32.60 -12.56 1.30
N VAL A 429 -33.13 -11.40 0.92
CA VAL A 429 -34.35 -10.83 1.53
C VAL A 429 -35.54 -11.78 1.37
N LEU A 430 -35.73 -12.36 0.18
CA LEU A 430 -36.78 -13.35 -0.06
C LEU A 430 -36.54 -14.64 0.74
N TYR A 431 -35.31 -15.13 0.76
CA TYR A 431 -34.93 -16.34 1.49
C TYR A 431 -35.15 -16.21 3.00
N LEU A 432 -34.56 -15.19 3.61
CA LEU A 432 -34.68 -14.92 5.04
C LEU A 432 -36.10 -14.44 5.39
N GLY A 433 -36.70 -13.58 4.58
CA GLY A 433 -38.06 -13.08 4.76
C GLY A 433 -39.07 -14.21 4.86
N LYS A 434 -38.96 -15.24 4.00
CA LYS A 434 -39.78 -16.46 4.09
C LYS A 434 -39.61 -17.17 5.43
N LYS A 435 -38.39 -17.23 6.00
CA LYS A 435 -38.14 -17.84 7.31
C LYS A 435 -38.69 -16.98 8.46
N PHE A 436 -38.56 -15.65 8.38
CA PHE A 436 -39.12 -14.72 9.35
C PHE A 436 -40.66 -14.73 9.37
N LEU A 437 -41.32 -15.07 8.26
CA LEU A 437 -42.77 -15.15 8.15
C LEU A 437 -43.36 -16.50 8.57
N GLN A 438 -42.54 -17.55 8.73
CA GLN A 438 -43.04 -18.86 9.15
C GLN A 438 -43.68 -18.80 10.55
N PRO A 439 -44.82 -19.48 10.78
CA PRO A 439 -45.43 -19.59 12.10
C PRO A 439 -44.44 -20.15 13.12
N LYS A 440 -44.58 -19.78 14.40
CA LYS A 440 -43.71 -20.26 15.48
C LYS A 440 -43.55 -21.78 15.41
N HIS A 441 -42.31 -22.24 15.23
CA HIS A 441 -42.00 -23.67 15.24
C HIS A 441 -42.23 -24.23 16.64
N LYS A 442 -42.68 -25.49 16.77
CA LYS A 442 -42.92 -26.16 18.06
C LYS A 442 -41.70 -26.19 19.00
N THR A 443 -40.49 -25.90 18.50
CA THR A 443 -39.22 -26.03 19.22
C THR A 443 -38.43 -24.73 19.41
N GLY A 444 -38.93 -23.55 19.00
CA GLY A 444 -38.19 -22.30 19.20
C GLY A 444 -38.77 -21.08 18.50
N ASN A 445 -38.39 -19.89 18.97
CA ASN A 445 -38.73 -18.61 18.33
C ASN A 445 -37.58 -18.18 17.42
N TYR A 446 -37.64 -18.58 16.14
CA TYR A 446 -36.61 -18.27 15.13
C TYR A 446 -36.18 -16.81 15.14
N LYS A 447 -37.11 -15.85 15.27
CA LYS A 447 -36.77 -14.42 15.27
C LYS A 447 -35.87 -14.04 16.46
N LYS A 448 -36.20 -14.55 17.64
CA LYS A 448 -35.43 -14.29 18.86
C LYS A 448 -34.05 -14.94 18.76
N ASP A 449 -34.00 -16.20 18.34
CA ASP A 449 -32.74 -16.93 18.20
C ASP A 449 -31.84 -16.31 17.14
N PHE A 450 -32.41 -15.86 16.02
CA PHE A 450 -31.66 -15.15 14.98
C PHE A 450 -31.06 -13.83 15.51
N LEU A 451 -31.86 -12.98 16.16
CA LEU A 451 -31.39 -11.69 16.68
C LEU A 451 -30.33 -11.86 17.79
N CYS A 452 -30.55 -12.79 18.71
CA CYS A 452 -29.57 -13.11 19.75
C CYS A 452 -28.30 -13.71 19.14
N GLY A 453 -28.43 -14.61 18.16
CA GLY A 453 -27.30 -15.19 17.43
C GLY A 453 -26.49 -14.15 16.66
N LEU A 454 -27.15 -13.19 16.00
CA LEU A 454 -26.51 -12.05 15.35
C LEU A 454 -25.68 -11.24 16.36
N GLY A 455 -26.27 -10.91 17.51
CA GLY A 455 -25.55 -10.24 18.60
C GLY A 455 -24.34 -11.03 19.07
N ILE A 456 -24.47 -12.36 19.24
CA ILE A 456 -23.37 -13.25 19.64
C ILE A 456 -22.24 -13.25 18.58
N THR A 457 -22.58 -13.33 17.30
CA THR A 457 -21.58 -13.30 16.22
C THR A 457 -20.84 -11.96 16.18
N LEU A 458 -21.54 -10.83 16.29
CA LEU A 458 -20.91 -9.51 16.33
C LEU A 458 -20.03 -9.32 17.57
N ILE A 459 -20.49 -9.75 18.75
CA ILE A 459 -19.70 -9.76 19.99
C ILE A 459 -18.46 -10.64 19.82
N SER A 460 -18.57 -11.78 19.15
CA SER A 460 -17.43 -12.67 18.91
C SER A 460 -16.36 -12.02 18.04
N TRP A 461 -16.75 -11.26 17.02
CA TRP A 461 -15.82 -10.56 16.16
C TRP A 461 -15.17 -9.39 16.88
N PHE A 462 -15.97 -8.57 17.58
CA PHE A 462 -15.48 -7.44 18.35
C PHE A 462 -14.48 -7.87 19.44
N THR A 463 -14.83 -8.87 20.25
CA THR A 463 -13.95 -9.36 21.33
C THR A 463 -12.70 -10.07 20.80
N SER A 464 -12.78 -10.74 19.64
CA SER A 464 -11.60 -11.27 18.96
C SER A 464 -10.66 -10.15 18.49
N LEU A 465 -11.19 -9.10 17.89
CA LEU A 465 -10.40 -7.92 17.49
C LEU A 465 -9.71 -7.30 18.71
N VAL A 466 -10.47 -7.03 19.77
CA VAL A 466 -9.92 -6.48 21.02
C VAL A 466 -8.83 -7.40 21.61
N THR A 467 -9.01 -8.71 21.56
CA THR A 467 -8.01 -9.66 22.05
C THR A 467 -6.70 -9.56 21.27
N VAL A 468 -6.75 -9.58 19.94
CA VAL A 468 -5.52 -9.49 19.13
C VAL A 468 -4.86 -8.12 19.23
N LEU A 469 -5.65 -7.06 19.41
CA LEU A 469 -5.14 -5.70 19.65
C LEU A 469 -4.41 -5.62 20.99
N ILE A 470 -4.93 -6.23 22.05
CA ILE A 470 -4.23 -6.30 23.35
C ILE A 470 -2.90 -7.04 23.19
N ILE A 471 -2.88 -8.16 22.48
CA ILE A 471 -1.65 -8.92 22.21
C ILE A 471 -0.65 -8.07 21.40
N ALA A 472 -1.10 -7.42 20.32
CA ALA A 472 -0.26 -6.60 19.45
C ALA A 472 0.33 -5.38 20.17
N VAL A 473 -0.49 -4.68 20.97
CA VAL A 473 -0.04 -3.55 21.80
C VAL A 473 0.96 -4.03 22.83
N PHE A 474 0.70 -5.15 23.51
CA PHE A 474 1.65 -5.71 24.48
C PHE A 474 3.00 -6.04 23.84
N ILE A 475 3.00 -6.73 22.69
CA ILE A 475 4.22 -7.05 21.92
C ILE A 475 4.99 -5.78 21.53
N SER A 476 4.26 -4.74 21.13
CA SER A 476 4.85 -3.45 20.79
C SER A 476 5.48 -2.77 22.01
N LEU A 477 4.84 -2.83 23.18
CA LEU A 477 5.32 -2.23 24.41
C LEU A 477 6.56 -2.93 24.99
N ILE A 478 6.69 -4.25 24.80
CA ILE A 478 7.88 -5.01 25.24
C ILE A 478 9.04 -4.93 24.24
N GLY A 479 8.91 -4.16 23.16
CA GLY A 479 9.95 -3.98 22.15
C GLY A 479 10.17 -5.18 21.23
N GLN A 480 9.17 -6.06 21.07
CA GLN A 480 9.22 -7.24 20.19
C GLN A 480 8.40 -7.05 18.90
N SER A 481 8.21 -5.79 18.48
CA SER A 481 7.53 -5.45 17.23
C SER A 481 8.20 -6.05 16.01
N LEU A 482 7.42 -6.28 14.95
CA LEU A 482 7.88 -6.85 13.67
C LEU A 482 8.45 -8.28 13.78
N SER A 483 8.18 -9.04 14.85
CA SER A 483 8.63 -10.44 14.99
C SER A 483 8.20 -11.34 13.81
N TRP A 484 7.15 -10.96 13.10
CA TRP A 484 6.59 -11.64 11.94
C TRP A 484 7.16 -11.17 10.59
N TYR A 485 8.00 -10.12 10.55
CA TYR A 485 8.50 -9.53 9.29
C TYR A 485 9.35 -10.54 8.50
N ASN A 486 10.31 -11.18 9.16
CA ASN A 486 11.03 -12.31 8.57
C ASN A 486 10.15 -13.57 8.50
N HIS A 487 9.31 -13.78 9.51
CA HIS A 487 8.60 -15.03 9.74
C HIS A 487 7.08 -14.83 9.72
N PHE A 488 6.49 -14.61 8.55
CA PHE A 488 5.08 -14.25 8.43
C PHE A 488 4.13 -15.26 9.12
N TYR A 489 4.47 -16.54 9.13
CA TYR A 489 3.70 -17.58 9.82
C TYR A 489 3.52 -17.32 11.33
N VAL A 490 4.41 -16.56 11.96
CA VAL A 490 4.29 -16.14 13.37
C VAL A 490 3.03 -15.30 13.56
N SER A 491 2.71 -14.39 12.63
CA SER A 491 1.48 -13.59 12.70
C SER A 491 0.22 -14.47 12.62
N VAL A 492 0.24 -15.49 11.74
CA VAL A 492 -0.87 -16.45 11.58
C VAL A 492 -1.04 -17.30 12.83
N CYS A 493 0.06 -17.84 13.37
CA CYS A 493 0.06 -18.64 14.59
C CYS A 493 -0.35 -17.82 15.82
N LEU A 494 -0.04 -16.52 15.86
CA LEU A 494 -0.35 -15.66 17.00
C LEU A 494 -1.76 -15.04 16.88
N TYR A 495 -1.97 -14.16 15.91
CA TYR A 495 -3.21 -13.40 15.77
C TYR A 495 -4.32 -14.22 15.10
N GLY A 496 -3.97 -15.04 14.10
CA GLY A 496 -4.93 -15.89 13.40
C GLY A 496 -5.54 -16.94 14.32
N THR A 497 -4.71 -17.71 15.03
CA THR A 497 -5.23 -18.74 15.96
C THR A 497 -5.95 -18.13 17.16
N ALA A 498 -5.49 -16.99 17.70
CA ALA A 498 -6.19 -16.27 18.76
C ALA A 498 -7.62 -15.87 18.33
N THR A 499 -7.76 -15.34 17.11
CA THR A 499 -9.04 -14.95 16.53
C THR A 499 -9.98 -16.15 16.39
N VAL A 500 -9.51 -17.25 15.80
CA VAL A 500 -10.32 -18.48 15.65
C VAL A 500 -10.69 -19.07 17.02
N ALA A 501 -9.74 -19.15 17.95
CA ALA A 501 -9.97 -19.69 19.29
C ALA A 501 -11.04 -18.88 20.04
N LYS A 502 -10.99 -17.55 19.97
CA LYS A 502 -11.99 -16.66 20.58
C LYS A 502 -13.37 -16.80 19.96
N ILE A 503 -13.46 -16.88 18.62
CA ILE A 503 -14.73 -17.12 17.91
C ILE A 503 -15.33 -18.47 18.36
N ILE A 504 -14.52 -19.53 18.38
CA ILE A 504 -14.96 -20.86 18.82
C ILE A 504 -15.42 -20.84 20.28
N LEU A 505 -14.66 -20.19 21.17
CA LEU A 505 -14.99 -20.08 22.59
C LEU A 505 -16.37 -19.46 22.79
N ILE A 506 -16.63 -18.29 22.19
CA ILE A 506 -17.87 -17.55 22.39
C ILE A 506 -19.08 -18.32 21.86
N HIS A 507 -18.99 -18.90 20.66
CA HIS A 507 -20.07 -19.71 20.11
C HIS A 507 -20.25 -21.04 20.88
N THR A 508 -19.19 -21.61 21.44
CA THR A 508 -19.27 -22.79 22.32
C THR A 508 -19.97 -22.46 23.64
N LEU A 509 -19.68 -21.30 24.23
CA LEU A 509 -20.36 -20.80 25.44
C LEU A 509 -21.83 -20.52 25.14
N ALA A 510 -22.14 -19.85 24.03
CA ALA A 510 -23.52 -19.62 23.59
C ALA A 510 -24.29 -20.92 23.39
N LYS A 511 -23.70 -21.91 22.71
CA LYS A 511 -24.26 -23.25 22.55
C LYS A 511 -24.56 -23.92 23.90
N ARG A 512 -23.62 -23.79 24.85
CA ARG A 512 -23.69 -24.45 26.16
C ARG A 512 -24.62 -23.78 27.16
N PHE A 513 -24.81 -22.46 27.11
CA PHE A 513 -25.56 -21.73 28.13
C PHE A 513 -26.88 -21.15 27.60
N TYR A 514 -26.90 -20.65 26.37
CA TYR A 514 -28.07 -20.01 25.80
C TYR A 514 -28.92 -20.97 24.96
N TYR A 515 -28.27 -21.80 24.13
CA TYR A 515 -28.94 -22.72 23.19
C TYR A 515 -29.00 -24.17 23.67
N MET A 516 -28.98 -24.42 24.99
CA MET A 516 -28.91 -25.76 25.59
C MET A 516 -29.98 -26.75 25.08
N ASN A 517 -31.20 -26.25 24.90
CA ASN A 517 -32.37 -27.07 24.54
C ASN A 517 -32.68 -27.06 23.04
N ALA A 518 -31.87 -26.36 22.23
CA ALA A 518 -32.08 -26.26 20.79
C ALA A 518 -31.37 -27.41 20.06
N SER A 519 -31.98 -27.90 18.96
CA SER A 519 -31.36 -28.97 18.18
C SER A 519 -30.14 -28.47 17.42
N ALA A 520 -29.09 -29.30 17.34
CA ALA A 520 -27.85 -28.95 16.64
C ALA A 520 -28.09 -28.61 15.16
N GLN A 521 -29.00 -29.32 14.49
CA GLN A 521 -29.38 -29.05 13.11
C GLN A 521 -30.04 -27.67 12.96
N TYR A 522 -30.98 -27.34 13.84
CA TYR A 522 -31.64 -26.03 13.84
C TYR A 522 -30.64 -24.89 14.06
N LEU A 523 -29.76 -25.01 15.05
CA LEU A 523 -28.72 -24.00 15.28
C LEU A 523 -27.74 -23.88 14.11
N GLY A 524 -27.38 -25.00 13.48
CA GLY A 524 -26.56 -24.99 12.27
C GLY A 524 -27.23 -24.23 11.11
N GLU A 525 -28.56 -24.27 11.01
CA GLU A 525 -29.29 -23.43 10.04
C GLU A 525 -29.30 -21.95 10.44
N VAL A 526 -29.61 -21.65 11.70
CA VAL A 526 -29.69 -20.27 12.20
C VAL A 526 -28.35 -19.55 12.04
N PHE A 527 -27.24 -20.18 12.41
CA PHE A 527 -25.92 -19.56 12.29
C PHE A 527 -25.40 -19.48 10.85
N PHE A 528 -25.86 -20.36 9.96
CA PHE A 528 -25.63 -20.16 8.52
C PHE A 528 -26.36 -18.91 8.03
N ASP A 529 -27.65 -18.76 8.40
CA ASP A 529 -28.46 -17.61 8.00
C ASP A 529 -27.90 -16.28 8.57
N ILE A 530 -27.35 -16.31 9.78
CA ILE A 530 -26.69 -15.14 10.40
C ILE A 530 -25.45 -14.74 9.61
N SER A 531 -24.56 -15.68 9.26
CA SER A 531 -23.37 -15.37 8.45
C SER A 531 -23.77 -14.81 7.08
N LEU A 532 -24.80 -15.39 6.45
CA LEU A 532 -25.38 -14.87 5.20
C LEU A 532 -25.90 -13.44 5.34
N PHE A 533 -26.59 -13.14 6.45
CA PHE A 533 -27.09 -11.79 6.74
C PHE A 533 -25.96 -10.79 6.96
N VAL A 534 -24.93 -11.15 7.73
CA VAL A 534 -23.76 -10.27 7.98
C VAL A 534 -23.05 -9.91 6.67
N HIS A 535 -22.78 -10.89 5.79
CA HIS A 535 -22.19 -10.63 4.47
C HIS A 535 -23.11 -9.81 3.56
N CYS A 536 -24.44 -10.01 3.67
CA CYS A 536 -25.43 -9.19 2.97
C CYS A 536 -25.40 -7.72 3.45
N CYS A 537 -25.22 -7.46 4.74
CA CYS A 537 -25.06 -6.10 5.26
C CYS A 537 -23.79 -5.43 4.72
N PHE A 538 -22.66 -6.14 4.63
CA PHE A 538 -21.46 -5.62 3.98
C PHE A 538 -21.72 -5.31 2.51
N LEU A 539 -22.36 -6.23 1.76
CA LEU A 539 -22.71 -6.02 0.36
C LEU A 539 -23.55 -4.76 0.16
N VAL A 540 -24.60 -4.55 0.97
CA VAL A 540 -25.44 -3.35 0.91
C VAL A 540 -24.63 -2.10 1.22
N THR A 541 -23.79 -2.14 2.27
CA THR A 541 -23.00 -0.98 2.69
C THR A 541 -21.98 -0.59 1.62
N LEU A 542 -21.21 -1.54 1.09
CA LEU A 542 -20.22 -1.29 0.05
C LEU A 542 -20.86 -0.80 -1.25
N THR A 543 -21.99 -1.40 -1.65
CA THR A 543 -22.75 -0.98 -2.83
C THR A 543 -23.30 0.44 -2.66
N TYR A 544 -23.81 0.79 -1.47
CA TYR A 544 -24.32 2.12 -1.17
C TYR A 544 -23.21 3.19 -1.20
N GLN A 545 -22.01 2.86 -0.73
CA GLN A 545 -20.84 3.74 -0.81
C GLN A 545 -20.25 3.84 -2.23
N GLY A 546 -20.77 3.09 -3.20
CA GLY A 546 -20.29 3.10 -4.59
C GLY A 546 -18.96 2.38 -4.79
N LEU A 547 -18.54 1.53 -3.84
CA LEU A 547 -17.30 0.77 -3.94
C LEU A 547 -17.46 -0.41 -4.91
N CYS A 548 -16.60 -0.44 -5.91
CA CYS A 548 -16.52 -1.49 -6.91
C CYS A 548 -16.10 -2.84 -6.29
N SER A 549 -15.32 -2.86 -5.20
CA SER A 549 -14.99 -4.08 -4.44
C SER A 549 -16.20 -4.79 -3.80
N ALA A 550 -17.40 -4.20 -3.83
CA ALA A 550 -18.63 -4.83 -3.35
C ALA A 550 -18.92 -6.20 -3.98
N PHE A 551 -18.39 -6.49 -5.18
CA PHE A 551 -18.53 -7.81 -5.80
C PHE A 551 -17.95 -8.95 -4.94
N ILE A 552 -16.95 -8.68 -4.10
CA ILE A 552 -16.36 -9.66 -3.19
C ILE A 552 -17.43 -10.10 -2.18
N SER A 553 -18.10 -9.14 -1.55
CA SER A 553 -19.23 -9.43 -0.67
C SER A 553 -20.37 -10.12 -1.43
N ALA A 554 -20.60 -9.78 -2.71
CA ALA A 554 -21.61 -10.46 -3.53
C ALA A 554 -21.28 -11.95 -3.73
N VAL A 555 -20.01 -12.28 -4.00
CA VAL A 555 -19.53 -13.67 -4.08
C VAL A 555 -19.72 -14.40 -2.74
N TRP A 556 -19.42 -13.72 -1.62
CA TRP A 556 -19.64 -14.22 -0.26
C TRP A 556 -21.11 -14.29 0.17
N VAL A 557 -22.06 -13.89 -0.68
CA VAL A 557 -23.50 -14.01 -0.43
C VAL A 557 -24.15 -14.98 -1.43
N ALA A 558 -23.88 -14.82 -2.72
CA ALA A 558 -24.51 -15.56 -3.80
C ALA A 558 -24.14 -17.05 -3.77
N PHE A 559 -22.85 -17.40 -3.67
CA PHE A 559 -22.40 -18.80 -3.65
C PHE A 559 -22.87 -19.54 -2.38
N PRO A 560 -22.78 -18.96 -1.17
CA PRO A 560 -23.34 -19.59 0.02
C PRO A 560 -24.86 -19.75 -0.06
N LEU A 561 -25.60 -18.75 -0.53
CA LEU A 561 -27.05 -18.87 -0.72
C LEU A 561 -27.40 -20.02 -1.69
N LEU A 562 -26.73 -20.09 -2.85
CA LEU A 562 -26.92 -21.17 -3.81
C LEU A 562 -26.60 -22.54 -3.20
N THR A 563 -25.46 -22.64 -2.51
CA THR A 563 -25.04 -23.85 -1.77
C THR A 563 -26.14 -24.27 -0.81
N LYS A 564 -26.66 -23.33 -0.01
CA LYS A 564 -27.73 -23.59 0.95
C LYS A 564 -28.99 -24.12 0.27
N LEU A 565 -29.40 -23.55 -0.86
CA LEU A 565 -30.58 -24.01 -1.60
C LEU A 565 -30.38 -25.44 -2.15
N CYS A 566 -29.19 -25.78 -2.64
CA CYS A 566 -28.86 -27.11 -3.14
C CYS A 566 -28.81 -28.18 -2.04
N VAL A 567 -28.18 -27.86 -0.89
CA VAL A 567 -27.97 -28.84 0.20
C VAL A 567 -29.14 -28.92 1.19
N HIS A 568 -30.10 -27.98 1.16
CA HIS A 568 -31.15 -27.88 2.19
C HIS A 568 -31.96 -29.17 2.35
N LYS A 569 -32.37 -29.81 1.24
CA LYS A 569 -33.15 -31.06 1.29
C LYS A 569 -32.36 -32.20 1.92
N ASP A 570 -31.10 -32.37 1.51
CA ASP A 570 -30.22 -33.42 2.02
C ASP A 570 -29.88 -33.19 3.51
N PHE A 571 -29.58 -31.95 3.89
CA PHE A 571 -29.33 -31.58 5.29
C PHE A 571 -30.54 -31.87 6.19
N LYS A 572 -31.75 -31.58 5.71
CA LYS A 572 -32.99 -31.83 6.47
C LYS A 572 -33.30 -33.33 6.61
N GLN A 573 -32.98 -34.14 5.60
CA GLN A 573 -33.26 -35.58 5.60
C GLN A 573 -32.19 -36.39 6.35
N HIS A 574 -30.92 -36.10 6.10
CA HIS A 574 -29.80 -36.93 6.55
C HIS A 574 -28.93 -36.27 7.65
N GLY A 575 -29.08 -34.96 7.88
CA GLY A 575 -28.24 -34.20 8.80
C GLY A 575 -26.83 -33.93 8.25
N ALA A 576 -25.89 -33.62 9.14
CA ALA A 576 -24.50 -33.28 8.80
C ALA A 576 -23.63 -34.53 8.53
N GLN A 577 -23.97 -35.30 7.50
CA GLN A 577 -23.20 -36.47 7.05
C GLN A 577 -22.10 -36.08 6.05
N GLY A 578 -21.23 -37.03 5.71
CA GLY A 578 -20.10 -36.80 4.78
C GLY A 578 -20.55 -36.25 3.42
N LYS A 579 -21.69 -36.70 2.90
CA LYS A 579 -22.27 -36.19 1.64
C LYS A 579 -22.62 -34.70 1.74
N PHE A 580 -23.34 -34.28 2.78
CA PHE A 580 -23.66 -32.88 3.04
C PHE A 580 -22.38 -32.02 3.12
N ILE A 581 -21.37 -32.47 3.87
CA ILE A 581 -20.11 -31.75 4.04
C ILE A 581 -19.38 -31.60 2.69
N ALA A 582 -19.32 -32.66 1.89
CA ALA A 582 -18.67 -32.62 0.59
C ALA A 582 -19.36 -31.61 -0.35
N PHE A 583 -20.69 -31.64 -0.47
CA PHE A 583 -21.43 -30.66 -1.28
C PHE A 583 -21.34 -29.24 -0.72
N TYR A 584 -21.31 -29.09 0.61
CA TYR A 584 -21.11 -27.79 1.25
C TYR A 584 -19.73 -27.21 0.88
N LEU A 585 -18.65 -27.97 1.08
CA LEU A 585 -17.29 -27.52 0.76
C LEU A 585 -17.10 -27.25 -0.75
N LEU A 586 -17.78 -28.03 -1.60
CA LEU A 586 -17.80 -27.79 -3.05
C LEU A 586 -18.49 -26.46 -3.39
N GLY A 587 -19.64 -26.18 -2.79
CA GLY A 587 -20.36 -24.93 -3.01
C GLY A 587 -19.65 -23.69 -2.46
N MET A 588 -18.82 -23.87 -1.42
CA MET A 588 -17.99 -22.82 -0.85
C MET A 588 -16.61 -22.67 -1.54
N PHE A 589 -16.30 -23.51 -2.52
CA PHE A 589 -14.97 -23.53 -3.17
C PHE A 589 -14.56 -22.17 -3.73
N ILE A 590 -15.42 -21.53 -4.54
CA ILE A 590 -15.13 -20.26 -5.20
C ILE A 590 -14.89 -19.10 -4.22
N PRO A 591 -15.79 -18.79 -3.26
CA PRO A 591 -15.57 -17.66 -2.33
C PRO A 591 -14.30 -17.83 -1.51
N TYR A 592 -13.97 -19.05 -1.07
CA TYR A 592 -12.75 -19.30 -0.29
C TYR A 592 -11.49 -19.25 -1.13
N LEU A 593 -11.49 -19.85 -2.32
CA LEU A 593 -10.34 -19.82 -3.22
C LEU A 593 -9.98 -18.37 -3.59
N TYR A 594 -10.99 -17.58 -3.97
CA TYR A 594 -10.78 -16.19 -4.35
C TYR A 594 -10.41 -15.30 -3.16
N ALA A 595 -10.99 -15.52 -1.97
CA ALA A 595 -10.58 -14.79 -0.78
C ALA A 595 -9.12 -15.09 -0.40
N LEU A 596 -8.68 -16.34 -0.46
CA LEU A 596 -7.28 -16.69 -0.19
C LEU A 596 -6.32 -16.04 -1.19
N TYR A 597 -6.73 -15.95 -2.46
CA TYR A 597 -5.98 -15.24 -3.50
C TYR A 597 -5.81 -13.74 -3.18
N LEU A 598 -6.89 -13.06 -2.82
CA LEU A 598 -6.84 -11.64 -2.44
C LEU A 598 -6.07 -11.41 -1.12
N ILE A 599 -6.23 -12.30 -0.14
CA ILE A 599 -5.52 -12.24 1.14
C ILE A 599 -4.01 -12.33 0.92
N TRP A 600 -3.56 -13.17 -0.02
CA TRP A 600 -2.14 -13.22 -0.38
C TRP A 600 -1.67 -11.85 -0.90
N ALA A 601 -2.37 -11.25 -1.87
CA ALA A 601 -1.98 -9.96 -2.44
C ALA A 601 -1.92 -8.84 -1.39
N VAL A 602 -2.89 -8.82 -0.46
CA VAL A 602 -2.89 -7.88 0.67
C VAL A 602 -1.64 -8.03 1.52
N PHE A 603 -1.28 -9.25 1.94
CA PHE A 603 -0.12 -9.42 2.80
C PHE A 603 1.21 -9.29 2.06
N GLU A 604 1.26 -9.62 0.78
CA GLU A 604 2.45 -9.39 -0.06
C GLU A 604 2.78 -7.90 -0.14
N MET A 605 1.76 -7.03 -0.25
CA MET A 605 1.92 -5.58 -0.28
C MET A 605 2.16 -4.96 1.11
N PHE A 606 1.32 -5.26 2.10
CA PHE A 606 1.36 -4.55 3.39
C PHE A 606 2.50 -4.99 4.30
N THR A 607 2.92 -6.26 4.24
CA THR A 607 3.97 -6.78 5.15
C THR A 607 5.30 -6.03 4.96
N PRO A 608 5.81 -5.84 3.72
CA PRO A 608 7.00 -5.03 3.48
C PRO A 608 6.83 -3.54 3.80
N ILE A 609 5.68 -2.93 3.47
CA ILE A 609 5.39 -1.52 3.75
C ILE A 609 5.49 -1.23 5.25
N LEU A 610 4.98 -2.12 6.11
CA LEU A 610 5.06 -1.95 7.56
C LEU A 610 6.50 -1.95 8.09
N GLY A 611 7.47 -2.55 7.37
CA GLY A 611 8.89 -2.46 7.65
C GLY A 611 9.57 -1.17 7.15
N ARG A 612 8.81 -0.23 6.59
CA ARG A 612 9.27 1.10 6.15
C ARG A 612 8.24 2.22 6.38
N SER A 613 7.30 2.02 7.31
CA SER A 613 6.17 2.92 7.57
C SER A 613 6.44 4.05 8.58
N GLY A 614 7.70 4.25 8.96
CA GLY A 614 8.12 5.26 9.93
C GLY A 614 8.14 4.75 11.37
N SER A 615 8.45 5.64 12.32
CA SER A 615 8.58 5.33 13.75
C SER A 615 7.27 5.43 14.53
N GLU A 616 6.20 5.95 13.90
CA GLU A 616 4.95 6.31 14.59
C GLU A 616 3.83 5.30 14.40
N ILE A 617 3.77 4.60 13.26
CA ILE A 617 2.69 3.66 12.96
C ILE A 617 3.00 2.32 13.63
N PRO A 618 2.19 1.82 14.59
CA PRO A 618 2.44 0.55 15.26
C PRO A 618 2.13 -0.64 14.32
N PRO A 619 3.15 -1.34 13.79
CA PRO A 619 2.95 -2.26 12.68
C PRO A 619 2.20 -3.52 13.09
N ASP A 620 2.41 -3.99 14.32
CA ASP A 620 1.71 -5.14 14.89
C ASP A 620 0.21 -4.91 15.01
N VAL A 621 -0.21 -3.70 15.37
CA VAL A 621 -1.63 -3.32 15.48
C VAL A 621 -2.30 -3.35 14.12
N VAL A 622 -1.64 -2.79 13.10
CA VAL A 622 -2.14 -2.77 11.73
C VAL A 622 -2.24 -4.19 11.18
N LEU A 623 -1.17 -4.97 11.26
CA LEU A 623 -1.14 -6.35 10.76
C LEU A 623 -2.17 -7.23 11.48
N ALA A 624 -2.23 -7.16 12.81
CA ALA A 624 -3.18 -7.95 13.60
C ALA A 624 -4.63 -7.61 13.23
N SER A 625 -4.93 -6.35 12.96
CA SER A 625 -6.28 -5.91 12.56
C SER A 625 -6.67 -6.47 11.18
N ILE A 626 -5.78 -6.36 10.19
CA ILE A 626 -5.98 -6.91 8.84
C ILE A 626 -6.16 -8.42 8.92
N LEU A 627 -5.26 -9.13 9.61
CA LEU A 627 -5.30 -10.58 9.74
C LEU A 627 -6.54 -11.08 10.49
N ALA A 628 -6.96 -10.38 11.54
CA ALA A 628 -8.20 -10.71 12.25
C ALA A 628 -9.42 -10.52 11.35
N GLY A 629 -9.49 -9.44 10.56
CA GLY A 629 -10.55 -9.23 9.57
C GLY A 629 -10.62 -10.36 8.53
N CYS A 630 -9.48 -10.71 7.94
CA CYS A 630 -9.37 -11.85 7.01
C CYS A 630 -9.84 -13.16 7.67
N THR A 631 -9.43 -13.40 8.92
CA THR A 631 -9.80 -14.60 9.68
C THR A 631 -11.30 -14.64 10.02
N MET A 632 -11.92 -13.50 10.31
CA MET A 632 -13.37 -13.40 10.56
C MET A 632 -14.17 -13.74 9.31
N ILE A 633 -13.75 -13.22 8.14
CA ILE A 633 -14.37 -13.55 6.85
C ILE A 633 -14.24 -15.05 6.59
N LEU A 634 -13.03 -15.60 6.66
CA LEU A 634 -12.77 -17.02 6.42
C LEU A 634 -13.43 -17.96 7.44
N SER A 635 -13.73 -17.51 8.67
CA SER A 635 -14.38 -18.36 9.67
C SER A 635 -15.91 -18.27 9.66
N SER A 636 -16.49 -17.21 9.08
CA SER A 636 -17.92 -16.88 9.12
C SER A 636 -18.85 -18.06 8.75
N TYR A 637 -18.62 -18.69 7.59
CA TYR A 637 -19.41 -19.83 7.13
C TYR A 637 -18.96 -21.18 7.70
N PHE A 638 -18.01 -21.19 8.63
CA PHE A 638 -17.68 -22.37 9.42
C PHE A 638 -18.25 -22.32 10.85
N ILE A 639 -18.83 -21.19 11.27
CA ILE A 639 -19.50 -21.04 12.57
C ILE A 639 -20.64 -22.05 12.74
N ASN A 640 -21.40 -22.33 11.67
CA ASN A 640 -22.46 -23.34 11.69
C ASN A 640 -21.94 -24.73 12.13
N PHE A 641 -20.72 -25.12 11.78
CA PHE A 641 -20.15 -26.41 12.19
C PHE A 641 -19.81 -26.47 13.69
N ILE A 642 -19.56 -25.35 14.36
CA ILE A 642 -19.41 -25.30 15.83
C ILE A 642 -20.69 -25.81 16.51
N TYR A 643 -21.84 -25.44 15.96
CA TYR A 643 -23.15 -25.87 16.46
C TYR A 643 -23.49 -27.31 16.07
N LEU A 644 -23.00 -27.81 14.94
CA LEU A 644 -23.18 -29.19 14.49
C LEU A 644 -22.22 -30.19 15.15
N ALA A 645 -21.05 -29.75 15.60
CA ALA A 645 -20.04 -30.60 16.23
C ALA A 645 -20.46 -31.08 17.63
N LYS A 646 -20.10 -32.31 18.00
CA LYS A 646 -20.36 -32.83 19.37
C LYS A 646 -19.55 -32.08 20.45
N SER A 647 -18.34 -31.66 20.09
CA SER A 647 -17.38 -30.99 20.96
C SER A 647 -16.46 -30.13 20.09
N THR A 648 -15.93 -29.06 20.70
CA THR A 648 -14.90 -28.16 20.15
C THR A 648 -13.69 -28.04 21.08
N LYS A 649 -13.63 -28.85 22.14
CA LYS A 649 -12.62 -28.75 23.20
C LYS A 649 -11.20 -29.01 22.71
N LYS A 650 -10.98 -30.01 21.86
CA LYS A 650 -9.65 -30.35 21.35
C LYS A 650 -9.16 -29.30 20.38
N THR A 651 -10.01 -28.86 19.44
CA THR A 651 -9.66 -27.79 18.50
C THR A 651 -9.35 -26.50 19.23
N MET A 652 -10.17 -26.10 20.21
CA MET A 652 -9.94 -24.91 21.03
C MET A 652 -8.64 -25.03 21.84
N LEU A 653 -8.38 -26.18 22.46
CA LEU A 653 -7.15 -26.43 23.21
C LEU A 653 -5.92 -26.33 22.30
N THR A 654 -5.93 -26.96 21.12
CA THR A 654 -4.83 -26.91 20.16
C THR A 654 -4.56 -25.48 19.69
N LEU A 655 -5.59 -24.72 19.29
CA LEU A 655 -5.43 -23.34 18.84
C LEU A 655 -4.89 -22.43 19.94
N THR A 656 -5.42 -22.58 21.17
CA THR A 656 -4.97 -21.80 22.33
C THR A 656 -3.51 -22.15 22.68
N LEU A 657 -3.14 -23.43 22.59
CA LEU A 657 -1.77 -23.88 22.84
C LEU A 657 -0.80 -23.34 21.80
N VAL A 658 -1.16 -23.38 20.51
CA VAL A 658 -0.34 -22.78 19.44
C VAL A 658 -0.17 -21.28 19.68
N CYS A 659 -1.26 -20.55 19.94
CA CYS A 659 -1.20 -19.13 20.27
C CYS A 659 -0.29 -18.86 21.47
N ALA A 660 -0.44 -19.60 22.57
CA ALA A 660 0.31 -19.40 23.80
C ALA A 660 1.80 -19.70 23.62
N ILE A 661 2.15 -20.79 22.92
CA ILE A 661 3.54 -21.12 22.61
C ILE A 661 4.14 -20.04 21.71
N THR A 662 3.47 -19.64 20.63
CA THR A 662 3.96 -18.57 19.75
C THR A 662 4.11 -17.26 20.50
N PHE A 663 3.16 -16.90 21.37
CA PHE A 663 3.25 -15.71 22.21
C PHE A 663 4.47 -15.74 23.13
N LEU A 664 4.73 -16.86 23.80
CA LEU A 664 5.91 -17.02 24.66
C LEU A 664 7.21 -16.92 23.86
N LEU A 665 7.28 -17.52 22.67
CA LEU A 665 8.44 -17.45 21.77
C LEU A 665 8.68 -16.03 21.22
N VAL A 666 7.61 -15.29 20.92
CA VAL A 666 7.72 -13.87 20.53
C VAL A 666 8.22 -13.05 21.72
N CYS A 667 7.65 -13.24 22.91
CA CYS A 667 8.09 -12.55 24.12
C CYS A 667 9.55 -12.83 24.50
N SER A 668 10.09 -14.02 24.17
CA SER A 668 11.50 -14.35 24.39
C SER A 668 12.44 -13.79 23.32
N GLY A 669 11.94 -13.09 22.30
CA GLY A 669 12.75 -12.55 21.21
C GLY A 669 13.30 -13.61 20.26
N THR A 670 12.67 -14.79 20.18
CA THR A 670 13.13 -15.89 19.32
C THR A 670 13.07 -15.54 17.83
N PHE A 671 12.13 -14.67 17.44
CA PHE A 671 11.88 -14.32 16.04
C PHE A 671 12.46 -12.94 15.72
N PHE A 672 13.70 -12.94 15.24
CA PHE A 672 14.36 -11.70 14.82
C PHE A 672 13.72 -11.14 13.52
N PRO A 673 13.39 -9.84 13.45
CA PRO A 673 12.65 -9.27 12.32
C PRO A 673 13.41 -9.27 10.99
N TYR A 674 14.75 -9.15 10.99
CA TYR A 674 15.53 -8.86 9.78
C TYR A 674 16.37 -10.05 9.32
N SER A 675 16.83 -10.01 8.07
CA SER A 675 17.63 -11.09 7.47
C SER A 675 18.65 -10.54 6.48
N SER A 676 19.90 -10.98 6.61
CA SER A 676 20.96 -10.79 5.61
C SER A 676 21.16 -12.03 4.72
N ASN A 677 20.32 -13.06 4.85
CA ASN A 677 20.43 -14.26 4.03
C ASN A 677 20.36 -13.89 2.54
N PRO A 678 21.39 -14.17 1.73
CA PRO A 678 21.39 -13.81 0.30
C PRO A 678 20.18 -14.32 -0.48
N ALA A 679 19.62 -15.47 -0.06
CA ALA A 679 18.46 -16.09 -0.68
C ALA A 679 17.12 -15.44 -0.29
N ASN A 680 17.06 -14.74 0.86
CA ASN A 680 15.85 -14.06 1.33
C ASN A 680 16.21 -12.88 2.25
N PRO A 681 16.79 -11.80 1.70
CA PRO A 681 17.19 -10.65 2.48
C PRO A 681 15.95 -9.81 2.84
N LYS A 682 15.90 -9.38 4.09
CA LYS A 682 14.83 -8.54 4.66
C LYS A 682 15.48 -7.47 5.52
N PRO A 683 16.09 -6.46 4.89
CA PRO A 683 16.96 -5.53 5.60
C PRO A 683 16.17 -4.52 6.44
N LYS A 684 16.77 -4.11 7.56
CA LYS A 684 16.38 -2.88 8.25
C LYS A 684 16.90 -1.67 7.47
N ARG A 685 16.04 -0.70 7.18
CA ARG A 685 16.40 0.53 6.45
C ARG A 685 16.75 1.66 7.42
N VAL A 686 17.87 2.33 7.17
CA VAL A 686 18.37 3.45 7.97
C VAL A 686 18.98 4.50 7.06
N PHE A 687 18.65 5.77 7.28
CA PHE A 687 19.33 6.89 6.65
C PHE A 687 20.39 7.46 7.57
N LEU A 688 21.58 7.69 7.03
CA LEU A 688 22.73 8.30 7.70
C LEU A 688 23.12 9.56 6.92
N GLN A 689 22.87 10.71 7.51
CA GLN A 689 23.13 12.00 6.88
C GLN A 689 24.23 12.73 7.65
N HIS A 690 25.44 12.79 7.11
CA HIS A 690 26.51 13.58 7.72
C HIS A 690 26.33 15.05 7.34
N MET A 691 25.97 15.88 8.31
CA MET A 691 25.52 17.24 8.10
C MET A 691 26.33 18.26 8.89
N THR A 692 26.63 19.38 8.24
CA THR A 692 27.02 20.65 8.90
C THR A 692 25.84 21.61 8.85
N ARG A 693 25.45 22.19 10.00
CA ARG A 693 24.41 23.23 10.09
C ARG A 693 25.01 24.57 10.45
N THR A 694 24.54 25.63 9.81
CA THR A 694 24.81 27.02 10.19
C THR A 694 23.50 27.78 10.36
N PHE A 695 23.37 28.50 11.46
CA PHE A 695 22.21 29.33 11.76
C PHE A 695 22.66 30.79 11.78
N HIS A 696 22.05 31.60 10.93
CA HIS A 696 22.33 33.02 10.81
C HIS A 696 21.22 33.86 11.45
N ASP A 697 21.61 34.94 12.14
CA ASP A 697 20.68 35.94 12.68
C ASP A 697 20.19 36.94 11.61
N LEU A 698 19.44 37.96 12.04
CA LEU A 698 18.90 39.03 11.19
C LEU A 698 20.00 39.85 10.50
N GLU A 699 21.16 39.97 11.15
CA GLU A 699 22.34 40.65 10.63
C GLU A 699 23.16 39.76 9.67
N GLY A 700 22.79 38.49 9.53
CA GLY A 700 23.47 37.50 8.70
C GLY A 700 24.71 36.89 9.35
N ASN A 701 24.93 37.09 10.64
CA ASN A 701 26.04 36.50 11.38
C ASN A 701 25.71 35.07 11.80
N ALA A 702 26.68 34.16 11.70
CA ALA A 702 26.52 32.80 12.18
C ALA A 702 26.51 32.77 13.72
N VAL A 703 25.32 32.64 14.33
CA VAL A 703 25.13 32.58 15.78
C VAL A 703 25.29 31.18 16.35
N LYS A 704 25.07 30.16 15.52
CA LYS A 704 25.22 28.76 15.87
C LYS A 704 25.70 27.96 14.67
N ARG A 705 26.64 27.05 14.92
CA ARG A 705 27.16 26.12 13.93
C ARG A 705 27.48 24.79 14.60
N ASP A 706 27.02 23.70 14.01
CA ASP A 706 27.28 22.35 14.50
C ASP A 706 27.43 21.34 13.36
N SER A 707 27.99 20.17 13.66
CA SER A 707 28.12 19.08 12.70
C SER A 707 27.96 17.72 13.38
N GLY A 708 27.36 16.79 12.64
CA GLY A 708 27.07 15.45 13.13
C GLY A 708 26.43 14.57 12.08
N ILE A 709 26.30 13.28 12.41
CA ILE A 709 25.59 12.30 11.61
C ILE A 709 24.17 12.18 12.17
N TRP A 710 23.20 12.62 11.39
CA TRP A 710 21.79 12.48 11.69
C TRP A 710 21.26 11.14 11.18
N ILE A 711 20.60 10.41 12.07
CA ILE A 711 20.29 8.99 11.92
C ILE A 711 18.77 8.80 12.03
N ASN A 712 18.18 8.25 10.97
CA ASN A 712 16.74 8.03 10.88
C ASN A 712 16.43 6.55 10.60
N GLY A 713 15.69 5.91 11.50
CA GLY A 713 15.16 4.55 11.31
C GLY A 713 13.79 4.59 10.65
N PHE A 714 13.56 3.75 9.64
CA PHE A 714 12.35 3.78 8.80
C PHE A 714 11.21 2.89 9.30
N ASP A 715 11.40 2.23 10.43
CA ASP A 715 10.39 1.36 11.03
C ASP A 715 10.21 1.67 12.52
N TYR A 716 9.15 1.11 13.08
CA TYR A 716 8.68 1.36 14.44
C TYR A 716 9.72 1.04 15.52
N THR A 717 10.69 0.16 15.26
CA THR A 717 11.74 -0.21 16.22
C THR A 717 12.81 0.88 16.38
N GLY A 718 12.83 1.88 15.48
CA GLY A 718 13.83 2.96 15.53
C GLY A 718 15.24 2.38 15.34
N ILE A 719 16.10 2.51 16.34
CA ILE A 719 17.47 1.94 16.36
C ILE A 719 17.66 0.83 17.40
N SER A 720 16.61 0.35 18.08
CA SER A 720 16.74 -0.55 19.24
C SER A 720 17.53 -1.83 18.92
N HIS A 721 17.39 -2.36 17.71
CA HIS A 721 18.15 -3.53 17.24
C HIS A 721 19.59 -3.21 16.82
N ILE A 722 19.93 -1.94 16.60
CA ILE A 722 21.28 -1.47 16.22
C ILE A 722 22.10 -1.11 17.44
N THR A 723 21.49 -0.50 18.47
CA THR A 723 22.17 -0.06 19.70
C THR A 723 23.06 -1.13 20.35
N PRO A 724 22.68 -2.43 20.43
CA PRO A 724 23.57 -3.47 20.96
C PRO A 724 24.85 -3.69 20.13
N HIS A 725 24.82 -3.40 18.84
CA HIS A 725 25.96 -3.52 17.93
C HIS A 725 26.79 -2.24 17.85
N ILE A 726 26.14 -1.08 17.96
CA ILE A 726 26.77 0.24 17.94
C ILE A 726 26.31 1.00 19.19
N PRO A 727 26.95 0.78 20.36
CA PRO A 727 26.53 1.38 21.63
C PRO A 727 26.53 2.91 21.64
N GLU A 728 27.32 3.52 20.76
CA GLU A 728 27.35 4.96 20.52
C GLU A 728 25.99 5.51 20.05
N ILE A 729 25.19 4.70 19.34
CA ILE A 729 23.85 5.07 18.89
C ILE A 729 22.82 4.54 19.88
N ASN A 730 22.40 5.39 20.80
CA ASN A 730 21.43 5.07 21.85
C ASN A 730 20.54 6.29 22.16
N ASP A 731 19.58 6.14 23.07
CA ASP A 731 18.62 7.21 23.40
C ASP A 731 19.20 8.40 24.19
N SER A 732 20.49 8.42 24.52
CA SER A 732 21.15 9.64 25.05
C SER A 732 21.49 10.64 23.96
N ILE A 733 21.61 10.20 22.70
CA ILE A 733 21.97 11.05 21.54
C ILE A 733 20.74 11.37 20.67
N ARG A 734 19.56 11.52 21.28
CA ARG A 734 18.35 11.95 20.57
C ARG A 734 18.58 13.30 19.91
N ALA A 735 18.13 13.45 18.67
CA ALA A 735 18.28 14.71 17.97
C ALA A 735 17.41 15.77 18.67
N HIS A 736 18.02 16.90 19.04
CA HIS A 736 17.31 18.02 19.64
C HIS A 736 16.61 18.84 18.55
N CYS A 737 15.31 19.11 18.73
CA CYS A 737 14.53 19.91 17.79
C CYS A 737 14.78 21.40 18.04
N GLU A 738 15.21 22.13 17.02
CA GLU A 738 15.27 23.59 17.07
C GLU A 738 13.86 24.16 16.83
N GLU A 739 13.14 24.50 17.90
CA GLU A 739 11.72 24.88 17.82
C GLU A 739 11.46 26.08 16.91
N ASN A 740 12.41 27.03 16.82
CA ASN A 740 12.30 28.22 15.98
C ASN A 740 12.64 27.94 14.51
N ALA A 741 13.28 26.82 14.19
CA ALA A 741 13.65 26.46 12.83
C ALA A 741 12.55 25.63 12.13
N PRO A 742 12.31 25.84 10.83
CA PRO A 742 11.40 25.01 10.06
C PRO A 742 11.82 23.54 10.15
N LEU A 743 10.84 22.66 10.37
CA LEU A 743 11.02 21.21 10.49
C LEU A 743 12.17 20.80 11.46
N CYS A 744 12.26 21.48 12.61
CA CYS A 744 13.24 21.24 13.68
C CYS A 744 14.70 21.55 13.34
N GLY A 745 14.97 22.23 12.21
CA GLY A 745 16.35 22.59 11.84
C GLY A 745 17.18 21.40 11.37
N PHE A 746 16.57 20.42 10.72
CA PHE A 746 17.25 19.28 10.11
C PHE A 746 17.06 19.24 8.59
N PRO A 747 18.06 18.77 7.81
CA PRO A 747 18.00 18.68 6.36
C PRO A 747 17.14 17.47 5.94
N TRP A 748 15.82 17.62 6.02
CA TRP A 748 14.86 16.66 5.49
C TRP A 748 14.93 16.56 3.97
N TYR A 749 15.20 15.36 3.44
CA TYR A 749 15.10 15.11 2.00
C TYR A 749 13.66 15.22 1.47
N LEU A 750 12.69 14.77 2.28
CA LEU A 750 11.25 14.88 2.06
C LEU A 750 10.57 15.26 3.38
N PRO A 751 9.38 15.90 3.39
CA PRO A 751 8.76 16.45 4.59
C PRO A 751 8.08 15.40 5.50
N VAL A 752 8.75 14.26 5.75
CA VAL A 752 8.23 13.10 6.49
C VAL A 752 8.45 13.14 8.00
N HIS A 753 8.77 14.31 8.56
CA HIS A 753 9.01 14.50 10.00
C HIS A 753 7.87 13.99 10.91
N PHE A 754 6.62 13.98 10.43
CA PHE A 754 5.49 13.44 11.17
C PHE A 754 5.43 11.90 11.19
N LEU A 755 6.10 11.21 10.25
CA LEU A 755 6.26 9.76 10.23
C LEU A 755 7.50 9.30 11.01
N ILE A 756 8.50 10.17 11.15
CA ILE A 756 9.78 9.90 11.81
C ILE A 756 10.05 10.95 12.89
N ARG A 757 9.38 10.81 14.04
CA ARG A 757 9.72 11.59 15.27
C ARG A 757 10.91 10.97 16.02
N LYS A 758 11.04 9.67 15.81
CA LYS A 758 12.15 8.73 15.96
C LYS A 758 13.54 9.07 15.39
N ASN A 759 14.32 10.04 15.87
CA ASN A 759 15.66 10.27 15.30
C ASN A 759 16.79 10.59 16.30
N TRP A 760 18.03 10.38 15.85
CA TRP A 760 19.27 10.47 16.64
C TRP A 760 20.31 11.33 15.92
N TYR A 761 21.19 11.96 16.68
CA TYR A 761 22.23 12.85 16.17
C TYR A 761 23.56 12.53 16.87
N LEU A 762 24.51 11.97 16.11
CA LEU A 762 25.83 11.61 16.60
C LEU A 762 26.82 12.72 16.21
N PRO A 763 27.38 13.50 17.15
CA PRO A 763 28.33 14.56 16.83
C PRO A 763 29.55 14.06 16.04
N ALA A 764 29.95 14.81 15.03
CA ALA A 764 31.07 14.48 14.15
C ALA A 764 31.73 15.75 13.58
N PRO A 765 33.02 15.73 13.21
CA PRO A 765 33.70 16.86 12.58
C PRO A 765 32.96 17.39 11.35
N GLU A 766 33.11 18.69 11.07
CA GLU A 766 32.45 19.34 9.94
C GLU A 766 32.78 18.69 8.59
N VAL A 767 31.75 18.60 7.74
CA VAL A 767 31.90 18.28 6.32
C VAL A 767 32.07 19.57 5.53
N SER A 768 33.03 19.56 4.60
CA SER A 768 33.26 20.63 3.63
C SER A 768 33.30 19.99 2.23
N PRO A 769 32.15 19.87 1.56
CA PRO A 769 32.10 19.41 0.18
C PRO A 769 32.99 20.26 -0.72
N ARG A 770 33.57 19.67 -1.78
CA ARG A 770 34.45 20.40 -2.71
C ARG A 770 33.72 21.53 -3.42
N ASN A 771 32.46 21.30 -3.75
CA ASN A 771 31.55 22.31 -4.30
C ASN A 771 30.48 22.65 -3.24
N PRO A 772 30.77 23.57 -2.31
CA PRO A 772 29.80 23.98 -1.29
C PRO A 772 28.59 24.67 -1.93
N PRO A 773 27.38 24.59 -1.33
CA PRO A 773 26.26 25.36 -1.83
C PRO A 773 26.50 26.86 -1.58
N HIS A 774 25.96 27.69 -2.45
CA HIS A 774 25.86 29.12 -2.23
C HIS A 774 24.39 29.51 -2.25
N PHE A 775 23.97 30.23 -1.22
CA PHE A 775 22.62 30.78 -1.11
C PHE A 775 22.72 32.23 -0.70
N ARG A 776 22.04 33.12 -1.42
CA ARG A 776 22.05 34.55 -1.15
C ARG A 776 20.73 35.22 -1.49
N LEU A 777 20.43 36.27 -0.74
CA LEU A 777 19.38 37.23 -1.07
C LEU A 777 19.90 38.19 -2.16
N ILE A 778 19.22 38.25 -3.31
CA ILE A 778 19.54 39.14 -4.43
C ILE A 778 18.83 40.49 -4.27
N SER A 779 17.54 40.48 -3.92
CA SER A 779 16.74 41.70 -3.75
C SER A 779 15.72 41.57 -2.62
N LYS A 780 15.46 42.70 -1.95
CA LYS A 780 14.39 42.90 -0.97
C LYS A 780 13.62 44.15 -1.39
N GLU A 781 12.38 43.96 -1.81
CA GLU A 781 11.56 45.01 -2.42
C GLU A 781 10.21 45.11 -1.68
N GLN A 782 9.83 46.32 -1.27
CA GLN A 782 8.47 46.58 -0.79
C GLN A 782 7.53 46.65 -2.00
N THR A 783 6.48 45.84 -2.02
CA THR A 783 5.47 45.88 -3.07
C THR A 783 4.46 47.00 -2.81
N PRO A 784 3.65 47.40 -3.82
CA PRO A 784 2.59 48.39 -3.65
C PRO A 784 1.45 47.99 -2.69
N TRP A 785 1.41 46.73 -2.23
CA TRP A 785 0.36 46.19 -1.36
C TRP A 785 0.84 45.95 0.07
N ASP A 786 1.91 46.63 0.49
CA ASP A 786 2.53 46.50 1.81
C ASP A 786 3.03 45.07 2.13
N SER A 787 3.41 44.32 1.10
CA SER A 787 4.16 43.06 1.26
C SER A 787 5.63 43.25 0.90
N ILE A 788 6.49 42.34 1.36
CA ILE A 788 7.92 42.34 1.08
C ILE A 788 8.23 41.17 0.17
N LYS A 789 8.78 41.45 -1.01
CA LYS A 789 9.28 40.46 -1.94
C LYS A 789 10.77 40.22 -1.71
N LEU A 790 11.13 38.97 -1.43
CA LEU A 790 12.51 38.50 -1.27
C LEU A 790 12.86 37.61 -2.47
N THR A 791 13.92 37.97 -3.20
CA THR A 791 14.44 37.18 -4.32
C THR A 791 15.74 36.52 -3.92
N PHE A 792 15.83 35.21 -4.11
CA PHE A 792 16.99 34.40 -3.75
C PHE A 792 17.67 33.81 -4.98
N GLU A 793 18.96 33.51 -4.81
CA GLU A 793 19.73 32.68 -5.72
C GLU A 793 20.39 31.55 -4.94
N ALA A 794 20.29 30.33 -5.48
CA ALA A 794 20.92 29.14 -4.94
C ALA A 794 21.74 28.42 -6.01
N THR A 795 22.95 27.98 -5.68
CA THR A 795 23.77 27.05 -6.47
C THR A 795 24.26 25.94 -5.56
N GLY A 796 24.31 24.70 -6.03
CA GLY A 796 24.72 23.58 -5.18
C GLY A 796 24.67 22.24 -5.91
N PRO A 797 24.59 21.12 -5.16
CA PRO A 797 24.41 19.79 -5.74
C PRO A 797 23.02 19.61 -6.34
N SER A 798 22.87 18.53 -7.12
CA SER A 798 21.67 18.13 -7.85
C SER A 798 20.39 18.01 -7.03
N HIS A 799 20.48 17.96 -5.70
CA HIS A 799 19.34 17.87 -4.79
C HIS A 799 19.48 18.89 -3.67
N MET A 800 18.51 19.80 -3.57
CA MET A 800 18.40 20.76 -2.47
C MET A 800 16.97 20.81 -1.95
N SER A 801 16.79 21.30 -0.74
CA SER A 801 15.47 21.53 -0.15
C SER A 801 15.42 22.93 0.43
N PHE A 802 14.36 23.65 0.13
CA PHE A 802 14.13 25.00 0.64
C PHE A 802 12.94 25.01 1.59
N TYR A 803 13.14 25.63 2.75
CA TYR A 803 12.20 25.62 3.86
C TYR A 803 11.79 27.05 4.16
N VAL A 804 10.51 27.27 4.45
CA VAL A 804 10.01 28.59 4.87
C VAL A 804 9.12 28.44 6.08
N ARG A 805 9.35 29.28 7.09
CA ARG A 805 8.44 29.51 8.21
C ARG A 805 8.18 31.00 8.34
N ALA A 806 6.92 31.39 8.10
CA ALA A 806 6.48 32.74 8.40
C ALA A 806 6.38 32.93 9.93
N HIS A 807 6.88 34.06 10.43
CA HIS A 807 6.79 34.38 11.85
C HIS A 807 5.39 34.87 12.21
N LYS A 808 5.12 34.95 13.52
CA LYS A 808 3.83 35.46 14.00
C LYS A 808 3.63 36.91 13.52
N GLY A 809 2.46 37.20 12.97
CA GLY A 809 2.17 38.51 12.35
C GLY A 809 2.56 38.60 10.87
N SER A 810 3.23 37.58 10.33
CA SER A 810 3.60 37.49 8.92
C SER A 810 2.92 36.30 8.24
N THR A 811 2.61 36.44 6.96
CA THR A 811 2.05 35.35 6.14
C THR A 811 2.77 35.30 4.80
N LEU A 812 3.06 34.08 4.33
CA LEU A 812 3.56 33.88 2.97
C LEU A 812 2.37 33.96 2.00
N SER A 813 2.32 35.02 1.20
CA SER A 813 1.18 35.37 0.36
C SER A 813 1.29 34.77 -1.05
N GLN A 814 2.42 34.98 -1.72
CA GLN A 814 2.74 34.47 -3.05
C GLN A 814 4.21 34.08 -3.15
N TRP A 815 4.56 33.37 -4.21
CA TRP A 815 5.94 33.02 -4.57
C TRP A 815 6.05 32.70 -6.06
N SER A 816 7.26 32.53 -6.57
CA SER A 816 7.51 32.13 -7.96
C SER A 816 7.38 30.64 -8.25
N LEU A 817 6.96 29.85 -7.25
CA LEU A 817 7.01 28.39 -7.28
C LEU A 817 5.61 27.78 -7.47
N GLY A 818 5.55 26.56 -8.01
CA GLY A 818 4.30 25.88 -8.31
C GLY A 818 3.37 26.74 -9.17
N ASN A 819 2.13 26.93 -8.72
CA ASN A 819 1.14 27.79 -9.35
C ASN A 819 1.09 29.22 -8.77
N GLY A 820 2.10 29.63 -8.00
CA GLY A 820 2.16 30.90 -7.29
C GLY A 820 1.47 30.92 -5.93
N THR A 821 0.67 29.89 -5.58
CA THR A 821 0.01 29.76 -4.28
C THR A 821 0.85 28.89 -3.34
N PRO A 822 1.27 29.42 -2.17
CA PRO A 822 2.02 28.65 -1.19
C PRO A 822 1.24 27.47 -0.60
N VAL A 823 1.80 26.26 -0.68
CA VAL A 823 1.24 25.04 -0.08
C VAL A 823 2.08 24.63 1.12
N THR A 824 1.47 24.65 2.31
CA THR A 824 2.14 24.22 3.54
C THR A 824 2.25 22.71 3.60
N SER A 825 3.37 22.23 4.13
CA SER A 825 3.46 20.86 4.61
C SER A 825 2.68 20.65 5.90
N LYS A 826 2.42 19.39 6.24
CA LYS A 826 1.75 19.00 7.48
C LYS A 826 2.56 19.47 8.70
N GLY A 827 2.16 20.57 9.32
CA GLY A 827 2.89 21.21 10.42
C GLY A 827 2.94 22.74 10.30
N GLY A 828 2.63 23.27 9.12
CA GLY A 828 2.52 24.72 8.86
C GLY A 828 3.72 25.31 8.15
N ASP A 829 4.87 24.62 8.13
CA ASP A 829 6.06 25.03 7.38
C ASP A 829 5.89 24.74 5.89
N TYR A 830 6.44 25.59 5.03
CA TYR A 830 6.51 25.34 3.59
C TYR A 830 7.79 24.57 3.26
N PHE A 831 7.67 23.58 2.38
CA PHE A 831 8.76 22.75 1.91
C PHE A 831 8.79 22.75 0.39
N VAL A 832 9.98 22.99 -0.16
CA VAL A 832 10.24 22.94 -1.60
C VAL A 832 11.33 21.92 -1.84
N PHE A 833 11.02 20.89 -2.61
CA PHE A 833 11.98 19.92 -3.10
C PHE A 833 12.54 20.41 -4.43
N TYR A 834 13.86 20.65 -4.48
CA TYR A 834 14.55 21.11 -5.68
C TYR A 834 15.53 20.06 -6.18
N SER A 835 15.49 19.80 -7.48
CA SER A 835 16.52 18.99 -8.11
C SER A 835 16.86 19.41 -9.53
N HIS A 836 18.05 19.03 -10.01
CA HIS A 836 18.48 19.44 -11.32
C HIS A 836 19.41 18.44 -12.02
N GLY A 837 19.45 18.51 -13.36
CA GLY A 837 20.43 17.78 -14.18
C GLY A 837 21.82 18.39 -14.14
N LEU A 838 22.78 17.82 -14.88
CA LEU A 838 24.20 18.25 -14.80
C LEU A 838 24.50 19.69 -15.28
N GLN A 839 23.65 20.29 -16.10
CA GLN A 839 23.87 21.61 -16.71
C GLN A 839 22.82 22.63 -16.25
N ALA A 840 22.59 22.72 -14.95
CA ALA A 840 21.62 23.67 -14.40
C ALA A 840 22.23 25.06 -14.19
N SER A 841 21.41 26.07 -14.37
CA SER A 841 21.78 27.45 -14.04
C SER A 841 21.62 27.71 -12.53
N ALA A 842 22.05 28.87 -12.06
CA ALA A 842 21.78 29.25 -10.68
C ALA A 842 20.25 29.34 -10.47
N TRP A 843 19.75 28.64 -9.46
CA TRP A 843 18.32 28.59 -9.16
C TRP A 843 17.88 29.92 -8.56
N GLN A 844 17.15 30.71 -9.33
CA GLN A 844 16.59 31.98 -8.88
C GLN A 844 15.07 31.85 -8.67
N PHE A 845 14.61 32.28 -7.50
CA PHE A 845 13.19 32.24 -7.14
C PHE A 845 12.87 33.36 -6.13
N TRP A 846 11.59 33.66 -5.94
CA TRP A 846 11.18 34.70 -5.00
C TRP A 846 9.99 34.26 -4.14
N ILE A 847 9.90 34.85 -2.95
CA ILE A 847 8.77 34.72 -2.03
C ILE A 847 8.24 36.10 -1.65
N GLU A 848 6.96 36.21 -1.34
CA GLU A 848 6.30 37.44 -0.96
C GLU A 848 5.63 37.30 0.40
N VAL A 849 6.14 38.04 1.38
CA VAL A 849 5.70 37.98 2.77
C VAL A 849 4.86 39.21 3.09
N GLN A 850 3.62 39.01 3.51
CA GLN A 850 2.78 40.07 4.01
C GLN A 850 2.98 40.20 5.51
N VAL A 851 3.36 41.39 5.98
CA VAL A 851 3.65 41.67 7.40
C VAL A 851 2.53 42.54 7.96
N SER A 852 1.80 42.03 8.94
CA SER A 852 0.72 42.77 9.61
C SER A 852 1.24 43.55 10.83
N GLU A 853 2.27 43.04 11.49
CA GLU A 853 2.91 43.66 12.67
C GLU A 853 4.43 43.39 12.62
N GLU A 854 5.24 44.43 12.64
CA GLU A 854 6.70 44.29 12.71
C GLU A 854 7.12 43.72 14.07
N HIS A 855 7.77 42.56 14.05
CA HIS A 855 8.30 41.89 15.23
C HIS A 855 9.84 41.95 15.25
N PRO A 856 10.46 42.08 16.43
CA PRO A 856 11.92 42.12 16.57
C PRO A 856 12.61 40.81 16.16
N GLU A 857 11.87 39.71 16.04
CA GLU A 857 12.38 38.39 15.65
C GLU A 857 12.47 38.20 14.12
N GLY A 858 12.16 39.22 13.32
CA GLY A 858 12.08 39.12 11.86
C GLY A 858 10.70 38.70 11.36
N MET A 859 10.52 38.76 10.04
CA MET A 859 9.26 38.41 9.38
C MET A 859 9.20 36.95 8.94
N VAL A 860 10.33 36.36 8.56
CA VAL A 860 10.39 35.00 8.01
C VAL A 860 11.72 34.33 8.30
N THR A 861 11.68 33.05 8.65
CA THR A 861 12.86 32.19 8.66
C THR A 861 12.84 31.33 7.39
N VAL A 862 13.95 31.32 6.67
CA VAL A 862 14.17 30.43 5.53
C VAL A 862 15.39 29.55 5.78
N ALA A 863 15.40 28.36 5.20
CA ALA A 863 16.59 27.52 5.21
C ALA A 863 16.79 26.85 3.86
N ILE A 864 18.03 26.51 3.56
CA ILE A 864 18.40 25.68 2.42
C ILE A 864 19.20 24.48 2.91
N ALA A 865 18.80 23.29 2.48
CA ALA A 865 19.56 22.07 2.67
C ALA A 865 20.12 21.62 1.32
N ALA A 866 21.38 21.22 1.27
CA ALA A 866 21.99 20.63 0.08
C ALA A 866 22.36 19.17 0.33
N HIS A 867 21.94 18.26 -0.55
CA HIS A 867 22.11 16.81 -0.42
C HIS A 867 23.04 16.27 -1.51
N TYR A 868 24.20 15.74 -1.12
CA TYR A 868 25.18 15.18 -2.04
C TYR A 868 24.92 13.68 -2.25
N LEU A 869 24.01 13.33 -3.15
CA LEU A 869 23.56 11.94 -3.33
C LEU A 869 24.45 11.08 -4.24
N SER A 870 25.40 11.68 -4.94
CA SER A 870 26.30 11.04 -5.91
C SER A 870 27.71 11.65 -5.86
N GLY A 871 28.66 11.01 -6.55
CA GLY A 871 30.05 11.47 -6.62
C GLY A 871 30.85 11.32 -5.31
N GLU A 872 32.01 11.98 -5.24
CA GLU A 872 32.92 11.91 -4.10
C GLU A 872 32.40 12.69 -2.89
N ASP A 873 31.73 13.83 -3.11
CA ASP A 873 31.19 14.68 -2.04
C ASP A 873 30.06 14.01 -1.25
N LYS A 874 29.47 12.92 -1.77
CA LYS A 874 28.54 12.06 -1.03
C LYS A 874 29.16 11.44 0.23
N ARG A 875 30.47 11.28 0.25
CA ARG A 875 31.19 10.46 1.24
C ARG A 875 31.92 11.33 2.24
N SER A 876 32.11 10.79 3.44
CA SER A 876 33.05 11.32 4.41
C SER A 876 33.69 10.17 5.18
N PRO A 877 34.92 10.35 5.71
CA PRO A 877 35.59 9.31 6.50
C PRO A 877 34.76 8.82 7.69
N GLN A 878 34.07 9.72 8.39
CA GLN A 878 33.24 9.39 9.55
C GLN A 878 31.98 8.63 9.14
N LEU A 879 31.37 9.02 8.02
CA LEU A 879 30.19 8.36 7.49
C LEU A 879 30.50 6.93 7.02
N ASP A 880 31.61 6.76 6.31
CA ASP A 880 32.09 5.45 5.87
C ASP A 880 32.48 4.56 7.07
N ALA A 881 33.22 5.10 8.04
CA ALA A 881 33.58 4.37 9.25
C ALA A 881 32.35 3.97 10.09
N LEU A 882 31.33 4.82 10.17
CA LEU A 882 30.09 4.47 10.86
C LEU A 882 29.33 3.37 10.11
N LYS A 883 29.23 3.49 8.78
CA LYS A 883 28.56 2.52 7.91
C LYS A 883 29.17 1.11 8.03
N GLU A 884 30.48 1.00 8.19
CA GLU A 884 31.17 -0.28 8.40
C GLU A 884 30.81 -0.96 9.73
N LYS A 885 30.38 -0.21 10.75
CA LYS A 885 29.93 -0.78 12.03
C LYS A 885 28.52 -1.38 11.97
N PHE A 886 27.73 -1.07 10.93
CA PHE A 886 26.36 -1.54 10.81
C PHE A 886 26.30 -3.04 10.49
N PRO A 887 25.41 -3.81 11.16
CA PRO A 887 25.26 -5.24 10.86
C PRO A 887 24.79 -5.51 9.43
N ASP A 888 25.18 -6.66 8.86
CA ASP A 888 24.87 -7.03 7.46
C ASP A 888 23.38 -7.10 7.12
N TRP A 889 22.52 -7.33 8.12
CA TRP A 889 21.06 -7.35 7.97
C TRP A 889 20.44 -5.96 7.90
N THR A 890 21.27 -4.91 7.85
CA THR A 890 20.86 -3.52 7.64
C THR A 890 21.20 -3.03 6.24
N PHE A 891 20.44 -2.04 5.79
CA PHE A 891 20.73 -1.22 4.62
C PHE A 891 20.87 0.25 5.08
N PRO A 892 22.09 0.68 5.44
CA PRO A 892 22.40 2.07 5.72
C PRO A 892 22.57 2.84 4.39
N SER A 893 21.54 3.59 3.99
CA SER A 893 21.67 4.58 2.90
C SER A 893 22.27 5.85 3.48
N ALA A 894 23.34 6.34 2.85
CA ALA A 894 24.22 7.32 3.48
C ALA A 894 24.71 8.37 2.48
N TRP A 895 24.66 9.63 2.88
CA TRP A 895 25.18 10.77 2.12
C TRP A 895 25.56 11.95 3.02
N VAL A 896 26.32 12.88 2.45
CA VAL A 896 26.67 14.16 3.08
C VAL A 896 25.62 15.22 2.74
N CYS A 897 25.36 16.13 3.67
CA CYS A 897 24.53 17.29 3.42
C CYS A 897 25.00 18.53 4.20
N THR A 898 24.45 19.69 3.84
CA THR A 898 24.64 20.95 4.55
C THR A 898 23.28 21.60 4.77
N TYR A 899 23.17 22.45 5.79
CA TYR A 899 21.94 23.16 6.12
C TYR A 899 22.27 24.57 6.60
N ASP A 900 21.79 25.57 5.88
CA ASP A 900 22.00 26.98 6.22
C ASP A 900 20.65 27.66 6.43
N LEU A 901 20.45 28.19 7.63
CA LEU A 901 19.24 28.91 8.04
C LEU A 901 19.51 30.41 8.13
N PHE A 902 18.56 31.21 7.67
CA PHE A 902 18.59 32.67 7.65
C PHE A 902 17.27 33.24 8.16
N VAL A 903 17.34 34.34 8.89
CA VAL A 903 16.17 35.10 9.34
C VAL A 903 16.14 36.44 8.63
N PHE A 904 14.98 36.87 8.11
CA PHE A 904 14.82 38.09 7.31
C PHE A 904 13.73 39.03 7.79
#